data_AF-A0A7X8MC29-F1
#
_entry.id   AF-A0A7X8MC29-F1
#
_cell.length_a   1.000
_cell.length_b   1.000
_cell.length_c   1.000
_cell.angle_alpha   90.00
_cell.angle_beta   90.00
_cell.angle_gamma   90.00
#
_symmetry.space_group_name_H-M   'P 1'
#
loop_
_entity.id
_entity.type
_entity.pdbx_description
1 polymer ?
#
loop_
_entity_poly.entity_id
_entity_poly.type
_entity_poly.pdbx_seq_one_letter_code
_entity_poly.pdbx_strand_id
1 'polypeptide(L)'
;MKTEIFILVLICAGTAIAGPAAALERTITVMDLSGDWEAEGDLPWQAMLLSLQGLANQHGPHLYFLHPENYIHPDVRAVLDYYQTRHRMKAVTCRAVDEVVAKYVQYAKGYVVWDPTKVPSLMVSFTVAGLEQALVVTEAYIPLAEKHGLKPIVDFRNQFAGQSDLEIFQWAYDTYWPRCSREYLIYLGERCTGLNGRPGLMPGIADFGIVHKAFFTDLSASPADPDEYRLADKIMSEMKPYGYVYGWHSYCKDKEPEHLTLLSRHGLIISEGLATLPNMSFHGQVPVSADFRFKQKAGYNPHPKIENKVYLAMIQSDGMGTGSTWMKPGRGEIPYGWEANEEWFTTAPALLQFYYESATANDRFIGSLSGPGYFYPKVFAPDKLAGALQRENELMKKMDLRVFGIMDFSEGDEFVGNIDLPQSIVDVYYANIPYALGFINGYTAANTYACRNGRPLLSYNYYVDPEKPVEEVAEDLRELATLNPQRPYFLPVHVRETNTVRRIKTIMDQLGPEFQIVPPEELMIMAGEKPTMITRFLDHHPDFSGHWQLNPKQSKNTYWIDYELDIDHRDKIFSITTTARYSLYVHHRELKTAKTLVIGGPAVGSLEELPRRMEFLAAQTDSIRTRAEWDPDGKTLVLTSDMMLQTSQGFSPLTTTSRFTLSEDAMTLTVSEHRLSRKSPQATARYIYRRVL
;
A
#
# COMPACT_ATOMS: atom_id res chain seq x y z
N MET A 1 11.40 27.90 73.17
CA MET A 1 10.15 28.68 73.01
C MET A 1 10.10 29.23 71.59
N LYS A 2 9.48 28.49 70.66
CA LYS A 2 8.91 28.97 69.40
C LYS A 2 8.23 27.78 68.74
N THR A 3 6.93 27.91 68.63
CA THR A 3 5.93 26.96 68.14
C THR A 3 6.00 26.94 66.61
N GLU A 4 6.25 25.79 66.00
CA GLU A 4 6.08 25.63 64.55
C GLU A 4 4.63 25.23 64.27
N ILE A 5 3.94 26.13 63.57
CA ILE A 5 2.56 25.98 63.11
C ILE A 5 2.61 25.17 61.82
N PHE A 6 2.10 23.95 61.85
CA PHE A 6 1.79 23.18 60.65
C PHE A 6 0.53 23.76 59.99
N ILE A 7 0.69 24.44 58.85
CA ILE A 7 -0.42 24.84 57.98
C ILE A 7 -0.80 23.63 57.12
N LEU A 8 -1.93 23.02 57.44
CA LEU A 8 -2.59 22.01 56.62
C LEU A 8 -3.32 22.74 55.47
N VAL A 9 -2.78 22.71 54.25
CA VAL A 9 -3.49 23.18 53.06
C VAL A 9 -4.46 22.08 52.61
N LEU A 10 -5.75 22.27 52.93
CA LEU A 10 -6.84 21.52 52.29
C LEU A 10 -6.89 21.91 50.81
N ILE A 11 -6.48 21.01 49.93
CA ILE A 11 -6.83 21.08 48.50
C ILE A 11 -8.26 20.53 48.39
N CYS A 12 -9.25 21.43 48.35
CA CYS A 12 -10.60 21.07 47.94
C CYS A 12 -10.58 20.61 46.49
N ALA A 13 -10.71 19.30 46.27
CA ALA A 13 -11.06 18.72 44.99
C ALA A 13 -12.49 19.15 44.63
N GLY A 14 -12.61 20.29 43.95
CA GLY A 14 -13.87 20.71 43.33
C GLY A 14 -14.13 19.84 42.11
N THR A 15 -14.99 18.84 42.26
CA THR A 15 -15.67 18.18 41.14
C THR A 15 -16.59 19.21 40.47
N ALA A 16 -16.06 19.92 39.47
CA ALA A 16 -16.88 20.68 38.56
C ALA A 16 -17.68 19.68 37.72
N ILE A 17 -18.93 19.44 38.12
CA ILE A 17 -19.93 18.84 37.26
C ILE A 17 -20.15 19.85 36.14
N ALA A 18 -19.49 19.64 35.00
CA ALA A 18 -19.78 20.36 33.78
C ALA A 18 -21.21 20.00 33.36
N GLY A 19 -22.15 20.92 33.57
CA GLY A 19 -23.43 20.88 32.89
C GLY A 19 -23.21 20.89 31.36
N PRO A 20 -24.21 20.52 30.55
CA PRO A 20 -24.08 20.50 29.10
C PRO A 20 -23.76 21.93 28.65
N ALA A 21 -22.51 22.17 28.26
CA ALA A 21 -22.14 23.41 27.61
C ALA A 21 -23.03 23.53 26.36
N ALA A 22 -23.86 24.56 26.31
CA ALA A 22 -24.51 24.97 25.08
C ALA A 22 -23.40 25.06 24.02
N ALA A 23 -23.41 24.16 23.04
CA ALA A 23 -22.40 24.14 21.98
C ALA A 23 -22.40 25.53 21.33
N LEU A 24 -21.31 26.28 21.53
CA LEU A 24 -21.11 27.57 20.89
C LEU A 24 -21.23 27.34 19.39
N GLU A 25 -22.19 28.02 18.76
CA GLU A 25 -22.39 28.00 17.32
C GLU A 25 -21.08 28.43 16.65
N ARG A 26 -20.43 27.50 15.94
CA ARG A 26 -19.11 27.73 15.37
C ARG A 26 -19.26 28.25 13.95
N THR A 27 -18.74 29.45 13.70
CA THR A 27 -18.70 30.00 12.34
C THR A 27 -17.51 29.44 11.58
N ILE A 28 -17.76 28.91 10.37
CA ILE A 28 -16.73 28.40 9.46
C ILE A 28 -16.73 29.25 8.18
N THR A 29 -15.55 29.56 7.64
CA THR A 29 -15.43 30.21 6.33
C THR A 29 -15.40 29.14 5.25
N VAL A 30 -16.21 29.35 4.21
CA VAL A 30 -16.28 28.47 3.05
C VAL A 30 -15.86 29.24 1.81
N MET A 31 -15.03 28.65 0.96
CA MET A 31 -14.65 29.23 -0.33
C MET A 31 -14.60 28.16 -1.41
N ASP A 32 -15.05 28.49 -2.61
CA ASP A 32 -14.92 27.61 -3.77
C ASP A 32 -13.53 27.75 -4.38
N LEU A 33 -12.87 26.61 -4.64
CA LEU A 33 -11.65 26.52 -5.43
C LEU A 33 -11.98 26.30 -6.92
N SER A 34 -11.03 26.56 -7.82
CA SER A 34 -11.23 26.35 -9.24
C SER A 34 -10.88 24.90 -9.65
N GLY A 35 -11.18 24.57 -10.91
CA GLY A 35 -10.82 23.29 -11.50
C GLY A 35 -9.45 23.29 -12.19
N ASP A 36 -8.79 24.44 -12.28
CA ASP A 36 -7.50 24.57 -12.94
C ASP A 36 -6.37 24.42 -11.92
N TRP A 37 -5.59 23.35 -12.06
CA TRP A 37 -4.53 22.99 -11.12
C TRP A 37 -3.13 23.08 -11.75
N GLU A 38 -3.01 23.84 -12.83
CA GLU A 38 -1.74 24.06 -13.55
C GLU A 38 -0.91 25.16 -12.88
N ALA A 39 0.42 25.01 -12.90
CA ALA A 39 1.35 25.95 -12.25
C ALA A 39 1.28 27.38 -12.83
N GLU A 40 0.99 27.49 -14.13
CA GLU A 40 0.74 28.75 -14.83
C GLU A 40 -0.75 29.17 -14.82
N GLY A 41 -1.61 28.34 -14.24
CA GLY A 41 -3.04 28.55 -14.13
C GLY A 41 -3.43 29.08 -12.75
N ASP A 42 -4.45 28.47 -12.15
CA ASP A 42 -4.97 28.85 -10.83
C ASP A 42 -4.25 28.19 -9.64
N LEU A 43 -3.32 27.24 -9.86
CA LEU A 43 -2.55 26.62 -8.77
C LEU A 43 -1.87 27.64 -7.84
N PRO A 44 -1.29 28.77 -8.30
CA PRO A 44 -0.66 29.78 -7.44
C PRO A 44 -1.51 30.28 -6.27
N TRP A 45 -2.76 30.70 -6.50
CA TRP A 45 -3.62 31.18 -5.40
C TRP A 45 -4.26 30.03 -4.63
N GLN A 46 -4.51 28.89 -5.27
CA GLN A 46 -5.04 27.72 -4.58
C GLN A 46 -4.01 27.14 -3.60
N ALA A 47 -2.74 27.06 -3.98
CA ALA A 47 -1.64 26.66 -3.10
C ALA A 47 -1.49 27.62 -1.89
N MET A 48 -1.64 28.93 -2.14
CA MET A 48 -1.69 29.93 -1.07
C MET A 48 -2.84 29.65 -0.10
N LEU A 49 -4.04 29.42 -0.61
CA LEU A 49 -5.22 29.11 0.20
C LEU A 49 -5.10 27.79 0.97
N LEU A 50 -4.55 26.74 0.36
CA LEU A 50 -4.29 25.44 1.02
C LEU A 50 -3.28 25.59 2.15
N SER A 51 -2.24 26.40 1.96
CA SER A 51 -1.29 26.69 3.04
C SER A 51 -1.96 27.46 4.18
N LEU A 52 -2.78 28.47 3.87
CA LEU A 52 -3.55 29.22 4.85
C LEU A 52 -4.56 28.33 5.58
N GLN A 53 -5.15 27.34 4.89
CA GLN A 53 -6.07 26.37 5.49
C GLN A 53 -5.38 25.53 6.56
N GLY A 54 -4.21 24.96 6.24
CA GLY A 54 -3.43 24.22 7.24
C GLY A 54 -3.08 25.07 8.46
N LEU A 55 -2.63 26.32 8.24
CA LEU A 55 -2.29 27.24 9.33
C LEU A 55 -3.51 27.64 10.18
N ALA A 56 -4.61 28.00 9.53
CA ALA A 56 -5.82 28.41 10.22
C ALA A 56 -6.44 27.25 11.00
N ASN A 57 -6.48 26.06 10.41
CA ASN A 57 -7.15 24.91 11.00
C ASN A 57 -6.34 24.23 12.11
N GLN A 58 -5.05 24.56 12.29
CA GLN A 58 -4.24 24.06 13.41
C GLN A 58 -4.89 24.34 14.79
N HIS A 59 -5.74 25.36 14.88
CA HIS A 59 -6.44 25.76 16.10
C HIS A 59 -7.97 25.50 16.05
N GLY A 60 -8.41 24.69 15.08
CA GLY A 60 -9.75 24.11 14.97
C GLY A 60 -10.40 24.34 13.60
N PRO A 61 -11.60 23.79 13.30
CA PRO A 61 -12.24 23.92 11.99
C PRO A 61 -12.64 25.38 11.70
N HIS A 62 -11.84 26.08 10.90
CA HIS A 62 -12.04 27.48 10.52
C HIS A 62 -12.28 27.66 9.03
N LEU A 63 -11.49 27.01 8.17
CA LEU A 63 -11.51 27.19 6.73
C LEU A 63 -11.81 25.86 6.02
N TYR A 64 -12.85 25.86 5.20
CA TYR A 64 -13.32 24.72 4.42
C TYR A 64 -13.43 25.09 2.95
N PHE A 65 -12.90 24.25 2.07
CA PHE A 65 -12.91 24.48 0.64
C PHE A 65 -13.88 23.57 -0.08
N LEU A 66 -14.60 24.15 -1.03
CA LEU A 66 -15.46 23.44 -1.96
C LEU A 66 -14.73 23.29 -3.29
N HIS A 67 -14.85 22.12 -3.89
CA HIS A 67 -14.23 21.80 -5.17
C HIS A 67 -15.31 21.72 -6.27
N PRO A 68 -14.92 21.82 -7.56
CA PRO A 68 -15.81 21.57 -8.68
C PRO A 68 -16.46 20.18 -8.64
N GLU A 69 -17.61 20.01 -9.29
CA GLU A 69 -18.37 18.74 -9.27
C GLU A 69 -17.62 17.55 -9.89
N ASN A 70 -16.68 17.81 -10.80
CA ASN A 70 -15.85 16.79 -11.43
C ASN A 70 -14.55 16.48 -10.66
N TYR A 71 -14.40 17.04 -9.45
CA TYR A 71 -13.30 16.68 -8.56
C TYR A 71 -13.45 15.23 -8.09
N ILE A 72 -12.33 14.57 -7.78
CA ILE A 72 -12.30 13.13 -7.44
C ILE A 72 -13.13 12.82 -6.18
N HIS A 73 -13.36 13.81 -5.32
CA HIS A 73 -14.16 13.69 -4.10
C HIS A 73 -15.49 14.46 -4.25
N PRO A 74 -16.56 13.83 -4.77
CA PRO A 74 -17.80 14.52 -5.12
C PRO A 74 -18.71 14.85 -3.93
N ASP A 75 -18.43 14.32 -2.74
CA ASP A 75 -19.26 14.41 -1.54
C ASP A 75 -18.91 15.60 -0.62
N VAL A 76 -17.85 16.35 -0.91
CA VAL A 76 -17.36 17.50 -0.11
C VAL A 76 -18.48 18.48 0.25
N ARG A 77 -19.43 18.71 -0.66
CA ARG A 77 -20.58 19.62 -0.43
C ARG A 77 -21.63 19.01 0.51
N ALA A 78 -21.91 17.71 0.37
CA ALA A 78 -22.83 16.98 1.26
C ALA A 78 -22.25 16.86 2.68
N VAL A 79 -20.93 16.70 2.80
CA VAL A 79 -20.23 16.70 4.09
C VAL A 79 -20.32 18.07 4.78
N LEU A 80 -20.21 19.18 4.03
CA LEU A 80 -20.42 20.51 4.57
C LEU A 80 -21.85 20.67 5.11
N ASP A 81 -22.87 20.29 4.34
CA ASP A 81 -24.27 20.33 4.77
C ASP A 81 -24.48 19.51 6.05
N TYR A 82 -23.82 18.36 6.16
CA TYR A 82 -23.82 17.54 7.35
C TYR A 82 -23.22 18.27 8.56
N TYR A 83 -22.08 18.94 8.41
CA TYR A 83 -21.52 19.75 9.51
C TYR A 83 -22.39 20.92 9.91
N GLN A 84 -23.07 21.56 8.95
CA GLN A 84 -24.01 22.65 9.26
C GLN A 84 -25.20 22.15 10.08
N THR A 85 -25.73 20.97 9.75
CA THR A 85 -26.94 20.42 10.36
C THR A 85 -26.64 19.64 11.65
N ARG A 86 -25.76 18.64 11.58
CA ARG A 86 -25.43 17.74 12.69
C ARG A 86 -24.52 18.37 13.73
N HIS A 87 -23.54 19.16 13.29
CA HIS A 87 -22.55 19.81 14.16
C HIS A 87 -22.85 21.30 14.41
N ARG A 88 -23.99 21.81 13.91
CA ARG A 88 -24.48 23.18 14.10
C ARG A 88 -23.44 24.25 13.71
N MET A 89 -22.68 23.99 12.66
CA MET A 89 -21.72 24.94 12.12
C MET A 89 -22.42 25.96 11.23
N LYS A 90 -22.05 27.23 11.37
CA LYS A 90 -22.56 28.30 10.51
C LYS A 90 -21.56 28.61 9.41
N ALA A 91 -21.86 28.17 8.19
CA ALA A 91 -21.04 28.47 7.02
C ALA A 91 -21.21 29.94 6.58
N VAL A 92 -20.09 30.62 6.36
CA VAL A 92 -20.02 31.96 5.78
C VAL A 92 -19.16 31.89 4.52
N THR A 93 -19.81 32.02 3.37
CA THR A 93 -19.14 31.99 2.07
C THR A 93 -18.31 33.25 1.87
N CYS A 94 -17.04 33.07 1.51
CA CYS A 94 -16.13 34.12 1.11
C CYS A 94 -15.72 33.91 -0.35
N ARG A 95 -15.66 34.99 -1.13
CA ARG A 95 -15.34 34.93 -2.56
C ARG A 95 -14.02 35.62 -2.92
N ALA A 96 -13.57 36.55 -2.11
CA ALA A 96 -12.34 37.29 -2.35
C ALA A 96 -11.17 36.65 -1.58
N VAL A 97 -10.10 36.31 -2.29
CA VAL A 97 -8.87 35.76 -1.71
C VAL A 97 -8.30 36.70 -0.63
N ASP A 98 -8.26 38.01 -0.91
CA ASP A 98 -7.78 39.04 0.02
C ASP A 98 -8.56 39.06 1.34
N GLU A 99 -9.88 38.87 1.31
CA GLU A 99 -10.71 38.80 2.51
C GLU A 99 -10.42 37.56 3.35
N VAL A 100 -10.19 36.40 2.71
CA VAL A 100 -9.82 35.16 3.41
C VAL A 100 -8.43 35.29 4.03
N VAL A 101 -7.46 35.83 3.30
CA VAL A 101 -6.11 36.09 3.82
C VAL A 101 -6.19 37.07 4.99
N ALA A 102 -6.85 38.21 4.84
CA ALA A 102 -7.02 39.20 5.90
C ALA A 102 -7.61 38.59 7.19
N LYS A 103 -8.56 37.66 7.05
CA LYS A 103 -9.24 37.03 8.19
C LYS A 103 -8.37 36.03 8.96
N TYR A 104 -7.39 35.42 8.29
CA TYR A 104 -6.62 34.30 8.85
C TYR A 104 -5.10 34.53 8.87
N VAL A 105 -4.62 35.69 8.40
CA VAL A 105 -3.20 36.04 8.34
C VAL A 105 -2.50 35.99 9.69
N GLN A 106 -3.22 36.20 10.80
CA GLN A 106 -2.66 36.09 12.14
C GLN A 106 -2.06 34.71 12.47
N TYR A 107 -2.42 33.67 11.71
CA TYR A 107 -1.87 32.32 11.85
C TYR A 107 -0.57 32.11 11.06
N ALA A 108 -0.23 33.04 10.16
CA ALA A 108 1.02 33.05 9.41
C ALA A 108 2.05 34.00 10.06
N LYS A 109 3.30 33.56 10.15
CA LYS A 109 4.44 34.36 10.65
C LYS A 109 5.19 35.09 9.55
N GLY A 110 5.00 34.67 8.30
CA GLY A 110 5.62 35.25 7.12
C GLY A 110 5.14 34.50 5.87
N TYR A 111 5.85 34.66 4.76
CA TYR A 111 5.54 33.96 3.51
C TYR A 111 6.77 33.29 2.90
N VAL A 112 6.55 32.23 2.14
CA VAL A 112 7.55 31.52 1.33
C VAL A 112 7.17 31.63 -0.14
N VAL A 113 8.14 32.01 -0.98
CA VAL A 113 7.92 32.17 -2.42
C VAL A 113 8.34 30.90 -3.15
N TRP A 114 7.44 30.30 -3.93
CA TRP A 114 7.75 29.16 -4.81
C TRP A 114 7.86 29.59 -6.27
N ASP A 115 8.55 28.77 -7.08
CA ASP A 115 8.82 29.02 -8.49
C ASP A 115 7.88 28.18 -9.38
N PRO A 116 6.92 28.79 -10.09
CA PRO A 116 5.99 28.06 -10.97
C PRO A 116 6.65 27.27 -12.10
N THR A 117 7.88 27.60 -12.48
CA THR A 117 8.64 26.86 -13.50
C THR A 117 9.28 25.58 -12.96
N LYS A 118 9.24 25.39 -11.63
CA LYS A 118 9.81 24.25 -10.90
C LYS A 118 8.82 23.76 -9.86
N VAL A 119 7.88 22.92 -10.28
CA VAL A 119 6.83 22.35 -9.44
C VAL A 119 7.33 21.74 -8.11
N PRO A 120 8.47 21.02 -8.05
CA PRO A 120 9.03 20.55 -6.76
C PRO A 120 9.27 21.66 -5.73
N SER A 121 9.54 22.91 -6.16
CA SER A 121 9.69 24.05 -5.25
C SER A 121 8.41 24.36 -4.46
N LEU A 122 7.23 24.01 -4.98
CA LEU A 122 5.98 24.12 -4.25
C LEU A 122 5.92 23.12 -3.09
N MET A 123 6.33 21.87 -3.31
CA MET A 123 6.35 20.84 -2.27
C MET A 123 7.33 21.22 -1.15
N VAL A 124 8.51 21.71 -1.53
CA VAL A 124 9.47 22.26 -0.57
C VAL A 124 8.85 23.45 0.19
N SER A 125 8.10 24.31 -0.48
CA SER A 125 7.40 25.44 0.15
C SER A 125 6.31 24.99 1.13
N PHE A 126 5.58 23.90 0.86
CA PHE A 126 4.65 23.33 1.84
C PHE A 126 5.36 22.75 3.07
N THR A 127 6.53 22.14 2.88
CA THR A 127 7.39 21.72 4.00
C THR A 127 7.78 22.93 4.87
N VAL A 128 8.25 24.01 4.24
CA VAL A 128 8.58 25.27 4.94
C VAL A 128 7.35 25.87 5.62
N ALA A 129 6.18 25.84 4.97
CA ALA A 129 4.92 26.35 5.51
C ALA A 129 4.56 25.69 6.84
N GLY A 130 4.67 24.36 6.94
CA GLY A 130 4.45 23.64 8.20
C GLY A 130 5.49 23.97 9.27
N LEU A 131 6.77 24.08 8.89
CA LEU A 131 7.86 24.31 9.84
C LEU A 131 7.90 25.73 10.39
N GLU A 132 7.69 26.73 9.54
CA GLU A 132 7.85 28.15 9.84
C GLU A 132 6.52 28.90 10.01
N GLN A 133 5.39 28.22 9.81
CA GLN A 133 4.06 28.81 9.75
C GLN A 133 3.98 29.90 8.66
N ALA A 134 4.39 29.53 7.45
CA ALA A 134 4.51 30.44 6.32
C ALA A 134 3.34 30.32 5.34
N LEU A 135 2.85 31.45 4.85
CA LEU A 135 1.93 31.48 3.70
C LEU A 135 2.71 31.18 2.42
N VAL A 136 2.27 30.20 1.64
CA VAL A 136 2.90 29.88 0.34
C VAL A 136 2.40 30.84 -0.72
N VAL A 137 3.30 31.50 -1.45
CA VAL A 137 2.94 32.48 -2.48
C VAL A 137 3.81 32.32 -3.72
N THR A 138 3.32 32.76 -4.87
CA THR A 138 4.18 33.09 -6.02
C THR A 138 4.51 34.58 -6.02
N GLU A 139 5.36 35.02 -6.93
CA GLU A 139 5.69 36.44 -7.11
C GLU A 139 4.44 37.34 -7.21
N ALA A 140 3.40 36.88 -7.91
CA ALA A 140 2.15 37.63 -8.09
C ALA A 140 1.41 37.95 -6.77
N TYR A 141 1.63 37.15 -5.71
CA TYR A 141 0.94 37.29 -4.42
C TYR A 141 1.83 37.86 -3.32
N ILE A 142 3.09 38.21 -3.61
CA ILE A 142 3.96 38.95 -2.67
C ILE A 142 3.30 40.25 -2.19
N PRO A 143 2.76 41.12 -3.08
CA PRO A 143 2.12 42.36 -2.63
C PRO A 143 0.93 42.13 -1.70
N LEU A 144 0.18 41.03 -1.90
CA LEU A 144 -0.92 40.66 -1.01
C LEU A 144 -0.43 40.23 0.36
N ALA A 145 0.62 39.40 0.44
CA ALA A 145 1.21 38.97 1.70
C ALA A 145 1.79 40.16 2.49
N GLU A 146 2.54 41.04 1.82
CA GLU A 146 3.15 42.23 2.43
C GLU A 146 2.10 43.27 2.86
N LYS A 147 1.01 43.43 2.08
CA LYS A 147 -0.14 44.26 2.46
C LYS A 147 -0.71 43.85 3.82
N HIS A 148 -0.70 42.55 4.14
CA HIS A 148 -1.16 42.02 5.43
C HIS A 148 -0.06 41.87 6.47
N GLY A 149 1.10 42.49 6.26
CA GLY A 149 2.19 42.59 7.23
C GLY A 149 3.09 41.35 7.33
N LEU A 150 2.94 40.38 6.43
CA LEU A 150 3.84 39.23 6.36
C LEU A 150 5.20 39.63 5.77
N LYS A 151 6.26 39.01 6.28
CA LYS A 151 7.63 39.19 5.80
C LYS A 151 8.12 37.94 5.04
N PRO A 152 9.04 38.10 4.08
CA PRO A 152 9.63 36.94 3.42
C PRO A 152 10.43 36.10 4.41
N ILE A 153 10.21 34.79 4.39
CA ILE A 153 10.97 33.79 5.16
C ILE A 153 11.99 33.12 4.25
N VAL A 154 11.55 32.61 3.11
CA VAL A 154 12.39 32.01 2.06
C VAL A 154 11.83 32.39 0.69
N ASP A 155 12.71 32.56 -0.30
CA ASP A 155 12.34 32.84 -1.69
C ASP A 155 13.07 31.84 -2.60
N PHE A 156 12.32 30.92 -3.22
CA PHE A 156 12.86 29.87 -4.09
C PHE A 156 12.95 30.26 -5.56
N ARG A 157 12.55 31.48 -5.94
CA ARG A 157 12.62 31.92 -7.35
C ARG A 157 14.06 31.84 -7.83
N ASN A 158 14.27 31.17 -8.96
CA ASN A 158 15.60 30.93 -9.55
C ASN A 158 16.59 30.11 -8.70
N GLN A 159 16.24 29.69 -7.47
CA GLN A 159 17.16 28.92 -6.61
C GLN A 159 17.50 27.56 -7.23
N PHE A 160 16.52 26.94 -7.90
CA PHE A 160 16.61 25.60 -8.47
C PHE A 160 16.74 25.60 -10.00
N ALA A 161 17.18 26.72 -10.57
CA ALA A 161 17.40 26.83 -12.01
C ALA A 161 18.43 25.79 -12.48
N GLY A 162 18.07 24.97 -13.46
CA GLY A 162 18.92 23.90 -14.00
C GLY A 162 19.06 22.65 -13.12
N GLN A 163 18.48 22.62 -11.93
CA GLN A 163 18.49 21.43 -11.07
C GLN A 163 17.38 20.44 -11.45
N SER A 164 17.70 19.16 -11.25
CA SER A 164 16.80 18.01 -11.28
C SER A 164 15.97 17.90 -10.00
N ASP A 165 14.86 17.16 -10.04
CA ASP A 165 14.03 16.90 -8.87
C ASP A 165 14.81 16.25 -7.72
N LEU A 166 15.67 15.29 -8.04
CA LEU A 166 16.60 14.67 -7.09
C LEU A 166 17.45 15.72 -6.36
N GLU A 167 18.06 16.66 -7.07
CA GLU A 167 18.90 17.69 -6.46
C GLU A 167 18.09 18.62 -5.56
N ILE A 168 16.87 18.96 -5.97
CA ILE A 168 15.94 19.81 -5.19
C ILE A 168 15.52 19.09 -3.90
N PHE A 169 15.07 17.83 -4.01
CA PHE A 169 14.63 17.06 -2.86
C PHE A 169 15.78 16.65 -1.94
N GLN A 170 16.97 16.39 -2.48
CA GLN A 170 18.18 16.17 -1.67
C GLN A 170 18.52 17.42 -0.86
N TRP A 171 18.51 18.60 -1.50
CA TRP A 171 18.72 19.88 -0.80
C TRP A 171 17.65 20.12 0.27
N ALA A 172 16.38 19.85 -0.03
CA ALA A 172 15.27 19.99 0.91
C ALA A 172 15.38 19.00 2.08
N TYR A 173 15.80 17.77 1.81
CA TYR A 173 16.09 16.77 2.82
C TYR A 173 17.18 17.28 3.76
N ASP A 174 18.34 17.68 3.23
CA ASP A 174 19.47 18.13 4.06
C ASP A 174 19.13 19.37 4.89
N THR A 175 18.27 20.25 4.36
CA THR A 175 17.91 21.52 5.00
C THR A 175 16.79 21.38 6.03
N TYR A 176 15.72 20.64 5.70
CA TYR A 176 14.45 20.67 6.46
C TYR A 176 14.10 19.34 7.12
N TRP A 177 14.49 18.20 6.54
CA TRP A 177 14.11 16.88 7.07
C TRP A 177 14.40 16.70 8.56
N PRO A 178 15.52 17.16 9.15
CA PRO A 178 15.77 16.99 10.59
C PRO A 178 14.71 17.60 11.52
N ARG A 179 13.88 18.51 11.01
CA ARG A 179 12.82 19.20 11.76
C ARG A 179 11.41 18.70 11.41
N CYS A 180 11.27 17.91 10.36
CA CYS A 180 9.99 17.37 9.91
C CYS A 180 9.50 16.25 10.83
N SER A 181 8.20 15.98 10.75
CA SER A 181 7.60 14.80 11.36
C SER A 181 8.30 13.51 10.91
N ARG A 182 8.28 12.52 11.79
CA ARG A 182 8.63 11.12 11.49
C ARG A 182 7.42 10.19 11.57
N GLU A 183 6.23 10.76 11.73
CA GLU A 183 4.95 10.05 11.79
C GLU A 183 4.10 10.27 10.54
N TYR A 184 4.33 11.37 9.82
CA TYR A 184 3.61 11.74 8.61
C TYR A 184 4.59 12.14 7.50
N LEU A 185 4.43 11.52 6.34
CA LEU A 185 5.13 11.84 5.09
C LEU A 185 4.07 12.12 4.01
N ILE A 186 4.26 13.15 3.18
CA ILE A 186 3.30 13.49 2.12
C ILE A 186 3.94 13.30 0.76
N TYR A 187 3.28 12.53 -0.09
CA TYR A 187 3.54 12.49 -1.52
C TYR A 187 2.44 13.20 -2.29
N LEU A 188 2.76 14.23 -3.08
CA LEU A 188 1.74 15.05 -3.75
C LEU A 188 1.39 14.59 -5.17
N GLY A 189 1.98 13.49 -5.65
CA GLY A 189 1.63 12.81 -6.89
C GLY A 189 1.65 13.74 -8.10
N GLU A 190 2.82 14.23 -8.49
CA GLU A 190 2.95 15.12 -9.64
C GLU A 190 2.41 14.46 -10.93
N ARG A 191 1.64 15.22 -11.71
CA ARG A 191 1.14 14.77 -13.01
C ARG A 191 2.02 15.35 -14.12
N CYS A 192 2.57 14.48 -14.95
CA CYS A 192 3.47 14.86 -16.05
C CYS A 192 2.81 15.75 -17.10
N THR A 193 1.49 15.60 -17.21
CA THR A 193 0.62 16.53 -17.92
C THR A 193 -0.56 16.83 -17.00
N GLY A 194 -0.70 18.09 -16.60
CA GLY A 194 -1.89 18.61 -15.97
C GLY A 194 -3.09 18.57 -16.91
N LEU A 195 -4.22 19.09 -16.45
CA LEU A 195 -5.52 18.94 -17.11
C LEU A 195 -5.56 19.48 -18.55
N ASN A 196 -4.70 20.44 -18.90
CA ASN A 196 -4.58 21.02 -20.24
C ASN A 196 -3.21 20.79 -20.87
N GLY A 197 -2.48 19.75 -20.44
CA GLY A 197 -1.17 19.41 -21.00
C GLY A 197 0.00 20.26 -20.49
N ARG A 198 -0.17 21.03 -19.39
CA ARG A 198 0.90 21.79 -18.73
C ARG A 198 1.24 21.22 -17.35
N PRO A 199 2.44 21.42 -16.80
CA PRO A 199 2.78 20.94 -15.46
C PRO A 199 1.81 21.44 -14.38
N GLY A 200 1.47 20.58 -13.43
CA GLY A 200 0.52 20.91 -12.37
C GLY A 200 0.38 19.80 -11.34
N LEU A 201 -0.30 20.11 -10.24
CA LEU A 201 -0.60 19.16 -9.18
C LEU A 201 -1.91 19.52 -8.48
N MET A 202 -2.56 18.54 -7.87
CA MET A 202 -3.82 18.72 -7.14
C MET A 202 -3.61 18.43 -5.64
N PRO A 203 -2.95 19.33 -4.87
CA PRO A 203 -2.49 19.06 -3.50
C PRO A 203 -3.59 19.26 -2.45
N GLY A 204 -4.74 18.62 -2.62
CA GLY A 204 -5.85 18.70 -1.66
C GLY A 204 -5.42 18.38 -0.22
N ILE A 205 -4.48 17.44 -0.05
CA ILE A 205 -3.99 16.97 1.25
C ILE A 205 -2.91 17.88 1.89
N ALA A 206 -2.49 18.95 1.20
CA ALA A 206 -1.37 19.77 1.68
C ALA A 206 -1.66 20.49 2.99
N ASP A 207 -2.93 20.85 3.23
CA ASP A 207 -3.37 21.46 4.47
C ASP A 207 -3.07 20.57 5.69
N PHE A 208 -3.29 19.27 5.58
CA PHE A 208 -3.00 18.28 6.61
C PHE A 208 -1.49 18.14 6.86
N GLY A 209 -0.69 18.01 5.80
CA GLY A 209 0.76 17.91 5.94
C GLY A 209 1.37 19.12 6.63
N ILE A 210 0.83 20.32 6.39
CA ILE A 210 1.26 21.56 7.05
C ILE A 210 0.97 21.52 8.55
N VAL A 211 -0.24 21.09 8.96
CA VAL A 211 -0.60 20.93 10.39
C VAL A 211 0.38 19.99 11.09
N HIS A 212 0.77 18.91 10.41
CA HIS A 212 1.63 17.86 10.96
C HIS A 212 3.13 18.08 10.75
N LYS A 213 3.55 19.22 10.17
CA LYS A 213 4.96 19.51 9.84
C LYS A 213 5.61 18.38 9.05
N ALA A 214 4.86 17.80 8.12
CA ALA A 214 5.32 16.70 7.30
C ALA A 214 6.34 17.19 6.27
N PHE A 215 7.17 16.26 5.80
CA PHE A 215 7.97 16.50 4.61
C PHE A 215 7.13 16.17 3.37
N PHE A 216 7.22 17.03 2.37
CA PHE A 216 6.51 16.88 1.10
C PHE A 216 7.48 16.52 0.00
N THR A 217 7.18 15.48 -0.76
CA THR A 217 8.04 14.97 -1.82
C THR A 217 7.25 14.37 -2.97
N ASP A 218 7.95 14.04 -4.05
CA ASP A 218 7.45 13.28 -5.20
C ASP A 218 8.62 12.51 -5.85
N LEU A 219 9.47 11.92 -5.01
CA LEU A 219 10.61 11.12 -5.44
C LEU A 219 10.15 9.78 -6.00
N SER A 220 10.71 9.36 -7.14
CA SER A 220 10.42 8.06 -7.73
C SER A 220 10.71 6.91 -6.76
N ALA A 221 9.73 6.02 -6.60
CA ALA A 221 9.91 4.72 -5.97
C ALA A 221 10.16 3.61 -7.01
N SER A 222 10.36 3.93 -8.28
CA SER A 222 10.73 2.95 -9.29
C SER A 222 12.22 2.58 -9.18
N PRO A 223 12.56 1.28 -9.16
CA PRO A 223 13.97 0.85 -9.27
C PRO A 223 14.65 1.28 -10.58
N ALA A 224 13.89 1.68 -11.60
CA ALA A 224 14.42 2.23 -12.84
C ALA A 224 15.07 3.63 -12.66
N ASP A 225 14.72 4.34 -11.58
CA ASP A 225 15.27 5.64 -11.20
C ASP A 225 16.15 5.50 -9.93
N PRO A 226 17.32 4.84 -10.02
CA PRO A 226 18.06 4.35 -8.85
C PRO A 226 18.52 5.46 -7.88
N ASP A 227 18.67 6.69 -8.35
CA ASP A 227 19.12 7.80 -7.51
C ASP A 227 17.97 8.42 -6.70
N GLU A 228 16.81 8.64 -7.32
CA GLU A 228 15.59 9.06 -6.61
C GLU A 228 15.10 7.96 -5.67
N TYR A 229 15.12 6.70 -6.12
CA TYR A 229 14.77 5.54 -5.30
C TYR A 229 15.59 5.49 -4.01
N ARG A 230 16.91 5.70 -4.08
CA ARG A 230 17.78 5.70 -2.90
C ARG A 230 17.44 6.80 -1.90
N LEU A 231 17.03 7.98 -2.37
CA LEU A 231 16.60 9.05 -1.48
C LEU A 231 15.21 8.77 -0.88
N ALA A 232 14.27 8.26 -1.67
CA ALA A 232 12.95 7.84 -1.19
C ALA A 232 13.07 6.73 -0.12
N ASP A 233 13.86 5.69 -0.42
CA ASP A 233 14.19 4.58 0.50
C ASP A 233 14.79 5.12 1.80
N LYS A 234 15.75 6.04 1.72
CA LYS A 234 16.37 6.66 2.88
C LYS A 234 15.34 7.41 3.73
N ILE A 235 14.50 8.25 3.13
CA ILE A 235 13.45 9.01 3.83
C ILE A 235 12.49 8.06 4.55
N MET A 236 12.00 7.04 3.85
CA MET A 236 11.07 6.05 4.41
C MET A 236 11.71 5.21 5.51
N SER A 237 13.00 4.87 5.41
CA SER A 237 13.73 4.12 6.45
C SER A 237 13.88 4.87 7.77
N GLU A 238 13.85 6.22 7.73
CA GLU A 238 14.01 7.08 8.89
C GLU A 238 12.68 7.43 9.59
N MET A 239 11.55 7.02 9.00
CA MET A 239 10.23 7.17 9.59
C MET A 239 10.05 6.25 10.80
N LYS A 240 9.14 6.63 11.72
CA LYS A 240 8.76 5.74 12.83
C LYS A 240 8.00 4.53 12.29
N PRO A 241 8.12 3.35 12.92
CA PRO A 241 7.30 2.19 12.59
C PRO A 241 5.81 2.53 12.58
N TYR A 242 5.10 2.07 11.55
CA TYR A 242 3.68 2.36 11.34
C TYR A 242 3.36 3.85 11.14
N GLY A 243 4.35 4.66 10.72
CA GLY A 243 4.10 6.02 10.26
C GLY A 243 3.22 6.02 9.02
N TYR A 244 2.42 7.07 8.87
CA TYR A 244 1.50 7.22 7.76
C TYR A 244 2.14 8.00 6.62
N VAL A 245 1.97 7.47 5.42
CA VAL A 245 2.18 8.19 4.16
C VAL A 245 0.81 8.65 3.68
N TYR A 246 0.66 9.94 3.38
CA TYR A 246 -0.55 10.54 2.82
C TYR A 246 -0.28 11.04 1.41
N GLY A 247 -1.34 11.08 0.61
CA GLY A 247 -1.27 11.41 -0.80
C GLY A 247 -1.01 10.16 -1.64
N TRP A 248 -0.31 10.29 -2.77
CA TRP A 248 -0.16 9.16 -3.71
C TRP A 248 1.21 9.13 -4.37
N HIS A 249 1.56 8.01 -5.02
CA HIS A 249 2.81 7.86 -5.75
C HIS A 249 2.96 8.92 -6.87
N SER A 250 4.18 9.06 -7.40
CA SER A 250 4.44 10.01 -8.50
C SER A 250 3.88 9.45 -9.80
N TYR A 251 2.75 9.99 -10.28
CA TYR A 251 2.18 9.58 -11.58
C TYR A 251 3.13 9.79 -12.77
N CYS A 252 4.20 10.57 -12.57
CA CYS A 252 5.24 10.82 -13.54
C CYS A 252 6.31 9.74 -13.64
N LYS A 253 6.67 9.15 -12.50
CA LYS A 253 7.97 8.50 -12.33
C LYS A 253 7.84 7.03 -11.95
N ASP A 254 6.79 6.68 -11.23
CA ASP A 254 6.59 5.35 -10.71
C ASP A 254 5.14 4.89 -10.84
N LYS A 255 4.91 3.66 -10.44
CA LYS A 255 3.59 3.04 -10.34
C LYS A 255 3.23 2.78 -8.89
N GLU A 256 1.93 2.67 -8.62
CA GLU A 256 1.41 2.26 -7.31
C GLU A 256 2.15 1.02 -6.76
N PRO A 257 2.36 -0.08 -7.53
CA PRO A 257 3.00 -1.24 -6.96
C PRO A 257 4.45 -1.02 -6.50
N GLU A 258 5.18 -0.14 -7.19
CA GLU A 258 6.57 0.19 -6.85
C GLU A 258 6.62 1.01 -5.56
N HIS A 259 5.75 2.01 -5.45
CA HIS A 259 5.62 2.86 -4.27
C HIS A 259 5.18 2.08 -3.03
N LEU A 260 4.11 1.29 -3.14
CA LEU A 260 3.59 0.47 -2.06
C LEU A 260 4.58 -0.62 -1.64
N THR A 261 5.33 -1.19 -2.59
CA THR A 261 6.40 -2.15 -2.25
C THR A 261 7.50 -1.50 -1.42
N LEU A 262 7.97 -0.31 -1.80
CA LEU A 262 9.02 0.39 -1.07
C LEU A 262 8.57 0.76 0.35
N LEU A 263 7.40 1.38 0.52
CA LEU A 263 6.93 1.79 1.85
C LEU A 263 6.61 0.60 2.76
N SER A 264 6.07 -0.49 2.19
CA SER A 264 5.73 -1.70 2.96
C SER A 264 6.97 -2.34 3.56
N ARG A 265 8.09 -2.37 2.84
CA ARG A 265 9.38 -2.90 3.34
C ARG A 265 9.86 -2.17 4.60
N HIS A 266 9.55 -0.88 4.73
CA HIS A 266 9.89 -0.08 5.91
C HIS A 266 8.84 -0.19 7.04
N GLY A 267 7.73 -0.89 6.80
CA GLY A 267 6.63 -1.03 7.74
C GLY A 267 5.83 0.27 7.90
N LEU A 268 5.72 1.04 6.82
CA LEU A 268 4.89 2.24 6.72
C LEU A 268 3.52 1.87 6.14
N ILE A 269 2.54 2.75 6.33
CA ILE A 269 1.16 2.52 5.95
C ILE A 269 0.69 3.72 5.14
N ILE A 270 0.09 3.50 3.97
CA ILE A 270 -0.65 4.55 3.26
C ILE A 270 -1.97 4.77 4.02
N SER A 271 -2.24 6.01 4.43
CA SER A 271 -3.59 6.39 4.83
C SER A 271 -4.43 6.51 3.57
N GLU A 272 -5.68 6.04 3.62
CA GLU A 272 -6.63 6.26 2.52
C GLU A 272 -6.75 7.76 2.22
N GLY A 273 -6.43 8.13 0.98
CA GLY A 273 -6.33 9.51 0.55
C GLY A 273 -5.30 9.77 -0.54
N LEU A 274 -5.78 9.91 -1.78
CA LEU A 274 -5.02 10.49 -2.89
C LEU A 274 -4.48 11.88 -2.53
N ALA A 275 -3.51 12.38 -3.30
CA ALA A 275 -3.05 13.77 -3.14
C ALA A 275 -4.20 14.81 -3.19
N THR A 276 -5.32 14.44 -3.82
CA THR A 276 -6.55 15.23 -3.94
C THR A 276 -7.44 15.23 -2.71
N LEU A 277 -7.20 14.43 -1.67
CA LEU A 277 -8.09 14.35 -0.51
C LEU A 277 -8.18 15.71 0.20
N PRO A 278 -9.34 16.41 0.18
CA PRO A 278 -9.40 17.80 0.59
C PRO A 278 -9.77 17.96 2.07
N ASN A 279 -9.48 19.13 2.63
CA ASN A 279 -9.98 19.61 3.93
C ASN A 279 -9.60 18.74 5.14
N MET A 280 -8.55 17.92 5.07
CA MET A 280 -8.20 17.01 6.16
C MET A 280 -7.72 17.74 7.42
N SER A 281 -7.11 18.93 7.28
CA SER A 281 -6.82 19.80 8.43
C SER A 281 -8.10 20.26 9.15
N PHE A 282 -9.19 20.43 8.42
CA PHE A 282 -10.50 20.77 8.99
C PHE A 282 -11.13 19.54 9.63
N HIS A 283 -11.20 18.43 8.91
CA HIS A 283 -11.84 17.18 9.36
C HIS A 283 -11.21 16.65 10.65
N GLY A 284 -9.88 16.70 10.78
CA GLY A 284 -9.18 16.24 11.98
C GLY A 284 -9.45 17.06 13.24
N GLN A 285 -10.11 18.21 13.11
CA GLN A 285 -10.46 19.08 14.22
C GLN A 285 -11.93 18.98 14.63
N VAL A 286 -12.74 18.22 13.89
CA VAL A 286 -14.16 18.01 14.19
C VAL A 286 -14.31 16.68 14.94
N PRO A 287 -14.65 16.68 16.24
CA PRO A 287 -14.92 15.45 16.95
C PRO A 287 -16.27 14.86 16.55
N VAL A 288 -16.46 13.57 16.79
CA VAL A 288 -17.80 12.96 16.70
C VAL A 288 -18.77 13.64 17.66
N SER A 289 -20.05 13.60 17.31
CA SER A 289 -21.12 14.02 18.20
C SER A 289 -21.18 13.15 19.46
N ALA A 290 -21.50 13.73 20.62
CA ALA A 290 -21.42 13.05 21.91
C ALA A 290 -22.32 11.80 22.03
N ASP A 291 -23.45 11.80 21.32
CA ASP A 291 -24.44 10.74 21.23
C ASP A 291 -24.10 9.66 20.20
N PHE A 292 -23.12 9.90 19.32
CA PHE A 292 -22.78 8.99 18.24
C PHE A 292 -21.89 7.83 18.70
N ARG A 293 -22.10 6.65 18.13
CA ARG A 293 -21.25 5.48 18.29
C ARG A 293 -21.07 4.83 16.92
N PHE A 294 -19.84 4.41 16.62
CA PHE A 294 -19.55 3.65 15.40
C PHE A 294 -20.16 2.26 15.49
N LYS A 295 -21.38 2.16 14.97
CA LYS A 295 -22.15 0.93 14.85
C LYS A 295 -22.81 0.94 13.48
N GLN A 296 -22.64 -0.13 12.71
CA GLN A 296 -23.28 -0.20 11.41
C GLN A 296 -24.80 -0.21 11.58
N LYS A 297 -25.49 0.59 10.76
CA LYS A 297 -26.95 0.70 10.79
C LYS A 297 -27.63 -0.55 10.24
N ALA A 298 -27.04 -1.14 9.21
CA ALA A 298 -27.54 -2.34 8.59
C ALA A 298 -27.16 -3.57 9.45
N GLY A 299 -28.12 -4.45 9.69
CA GLY A 299 -27.89 -5.71 10.40
C GLY A 299 -27.85 -6.89 9.43
N TYR A 300 -27.12 -7.95 9.76
CA TYR A 300 -27.13 -9.22 9.02
C TYR A 300 -27.86 -10.32 9.80
N ASN A 301 -28.33 -11.34 9.08
CA ASN A 301 -28.77 -12.58 9.69
C ASN A 301 -27.55 -13.42 10.12
N PRO A 302 -27.36 -13.72 11.42
CA PRO A 302 -26.26 -14.56 11.88
C PRO A 302 -26.42 -16.05 11.53
N HIS A 303 -27.62 -16.46 11.10
CA HIS A 303 -27.94 -17.84 10.68
C HIS A 303 -28.66 -17.83 9.32
N PRO A 304 -27.99 -17.39 8.25
CA PRO A 304 -28.56 -17.35 6.91
C PRO A 304 -28.91 -18.75 6.42
N LYS A 305 -30.04 -18.89 5.72
CA LYS A 305 -30.43 -20.16 5.12
C LYS A 305 -29.55 -20.45 3.91
N ILE A 306 -28.81 -21.56 3.96
CA ILE A 306 -27.95 -22.01 2.87
C ILE A 306 -28.74 -22.90 1.90
N GLU A 307 -28.91 -22.44 0.67
CA GLU A 307 -29.63 -23.11 -0.41
C GLU A 307 -28.70 -23.47 -1.58
N ASN A 308 -29.21 -24.20 -2.57
CA ASN A 308 -28.47 -24.61 -3.75
C ASN A 308 -28.36 -23.46 -4.79
N LYS A 309 -27.70 -22.36 -4.44
CA LYS A 309 -27.64 -21.10 -5.20
C LYS A 309 -26.22 -20.59 -5.45
N VAL A 310 -26.11 -19.57 -6.30
CA VAL A 310 -24.94 -18.71 -6.43
C VAL A 310 -25.17 -17.46 -5.58
N TYR A 311 -24.41 -17.33 -4.50
CA TYR A 311 -24.45 -16.19 -3.60
C TYR A 311 -23.39 -15.17 -3.99
N LEU A 312 -23.83 -13.91 -4.13
CA LEU A 312 -22.99 -12.80 -4.55
C LEU A 312 -22.92 -11.75 -3.44
N ALA A 313 -21.73 -11.24 -3.13
CA ALA A 313 -21.57 -10.01 -2.36
C ALA A 313 -20.90 -8.95 -3.23
N MET A 314 -21.61 -7.86 -3.48
CA MET A 314 -21.09 -6.72 -4.24
C MET A 314 -20.30 -5.82 -3.29
N ILE A 315 -19.06 -5.51 -3.64
CA ILE A 315 -18.18 -4.69 -2.80
C ILE A 315 -17.56 -3.60 -3.66
N GLN A 316 -17.84 -2.35 -3.31
CA GLN A 316 -17.21 -1.22 -3.97
C GLN A 316 -15.85 -0.91 -3.35
N SER A 317 -14.89 -0.69 -4.25
CA SER A 317 -13.47 -0.46 -3.99
C SER A 317 -13.10 1.01 -3.73
N ASP A 318 -11.82 1.24 -3.45
CA ASP A 318 -11.12 2.54 -3.37
C ASP A 318 -11.63 3.44 -2.21
N GLY A 319 -12.15 2.79 -1.15
CA GLY A 319 -12.55 3.47 0.07
C GLY A 319 -13.78 4.38 -0.06
N MET A 320 -14.17 5.00 1.05
CA MET A 320 -15.27 5.97 1.04
C MET A 320 -14.77 7.34 0.55
N GLY A 321 -15.54 8.00 -0.30
CA GLY A 321 -15.29 9.39 -0.74
C GLY A 321 -14.42 9.55 -2.00
N THR A 322 -13.61 8.57 -2.39
CA THR A 322 -12.85 8.61 -3.66
C THR A 322 -13.72 8.09 -4.81
N GLY A 323 -13.89 8.86 -5.88
CA GLY A 323 -14.69 8.49 -7.05
C GLY A 323 -16.14 8.10 -6.73
N SER A 324 -16.57 8.36 -5.49
CA SER A 324 -17.55 7.52 -4.83
C SER A 324 -18.95 7.72 -5.39
N THR A 325 -19.61 6.62 -5.71
CA THR A 325 -21.03 6.63 -6.05
C THR A 325 -21.95 6.77 -4.83
N TRP A 326 -21.42 7.08 -3.64
CA TRP A 326 -22.19 7.23 -2.40
C TRP A 326 -23.44 8.10 -2.60
N MET A 327 -23.33 9.24 -3.28
CA MET A 327 -24.47 10.14 -3.48
C MET A 327 -25.29 9.88 -4.77
N LYS A 328 -25.04 8.77 -5.48
CA LYS A 328 -25.68 8.46 -6.77
C LYS A 328 -26.97 7.63 -6.57
N PRO A 329 -27.89 7.64 -7.57
CA PRO A 329 -29.13 6.86 -7.49
C PRO A 329 -28.89 5.35 -7.36
N GLY A 330 -29.86 4.63 -6.79
CA GLY A 330 -29.79 3.18 -6.57
C GLY A 330 -29.27 2.76 -5.20
N ARG A 331 -28.56 3.65 -4.47
CA ARG A 331 -28.08 3.35 -3.12
C ARG A 331 -29.25 2.95 -2.21
N GLY A 332 -29.08 1.83 -1.50
CA GLY A 332 -30.09 1.28 -0.61
C GLY A 332 -31.10 0.33 -1.26
N GLU A 333 -31.08 0.12 -2.58
CA GLU A 333 -32.01 -0.81 -3.26
C GLU A 333 -31.61 -2.29 -3.12
N ILE A 334 -30.32 -2.57 -2.90
CA ILE A 334 -29.76 -3.92 -2.72
C ILE A 334 -28.71 -3.91 -1.60
N PRO A 335 -28.46 -5.05 -0.91
CA PRO A 335 -27.31 -5.19 -0.02
C PRO A 335 -26.00 -4.89 -0.75
N TYR A 336 -25.15 -4.05 -0.16
CA TYR A 336 -23.97 -3.54 -0.83
C TYR A 336 -22.84 -3.26 0.16
N GLY A 337 -21.63 -3.75 -0.15
CA GLY A 337 -20.42 -3.54 0.62
C GLY A 337 -19.64 -2.32 0.15
N TRP A 338 -19.07 -1.58 1.10
CA TRP A 338 -18.22 -0.41 0.90
C TRP A 338 -16.95 -0.61 1.72
N GLU A 339 -15.79 -0.48 1.09
CA GLU A 339 -14.52 -0.41 1.81
C GLU A 339 -14.48 0.86 2.67
N ALA A 340 -14.16 0.70 3.95
CA ALA A 340 -14.07 1.80 4.90
C ALA A 340 -12.64 2.33 4.97
N ASN A 341 -12.48 3.63 5.22
CA ASN A 341 -11.18 4.25 5.52
C ASN A 341 -10.98 4.19 7.04
N GLU A 342 -10.27 3.17 7.54
CA GLU A 342 -10.20 2.86 8.97
C GLU A 342 -9.42 3.88 9.77
N GLU A 343 -8.38 4.47 9.19
CA GLU A 343 -7.54 5.46 9.85
C GLU A 343 -8.24 6.81 10.06
N TRP A 344 -9.31 7.10 9.29
CA TRP A 344 -10.20 8.24 9.54
C TRP A 344 -10.86 8.19 10.91
N PHE A 345 -10.91 7.02 11.55
CA PHE A 345 -11.30 6.90 12.96
C PHE A 345 -10.49 7.84 13.87
N THR A 346 -9.23 8.11 13.52
CA THR A 346 -8.35 9.01 14.25
C THR A 346 -8.23 10.37 13.57
N THR A 347 -8.08 10.40 12.24
CA THR A 347 -7.69 11.62 11.51
C THR A 347 -8.86 12.42 10.94
N ALA A 348 -10.05 11.83 10.82
CA ALA A 348 -11.25 12.49 10.33
C ALA A 348 -12.55 11.88 10.93
N PRO A 349 -12.68 11.82 12.26
CA PRO A 349 -13.72 11.00 12.89
C PRO A 349 -15.16 11.48 12.61
N ALA A 350 -15.38 12.80 12.47
CA ALA A 350 -16.69 13.32 12.09
C ALA A 350 -17.02 13.13 10.60
N LEU A 351 -16.01 13.04 9.73
CA LEU A 351 -16.21 12.63 8.33
C LEU A 351 -16.64 11.17 8.28
N LEU A 352 -15.99 10.29 9.05
CA LEU A 352 -16.43 8.91 9.19
C LEU A 352 -17.87 8.83 9.78
N GLN A 353 -18.20 9.68 10.76
CA GLN A 353 -19.57 9.78 11.29
C GLN A 353 -20.61 10.08 10.20
N PHE A 354 -20.30 10.95 9.25
CA PHE A 354 -21.19 11.27 8.12
C PHE A 354 -21.59 10.03 7.32
N TYR A 355 -20.65 9.14 6.98
CA TYR A 355 -20.98 7.91 6.25
C TYR A 355 -21.84 6.97 7.09
N TYR A 356 -21.56 6.82 8.39
CA TYR A 356 -22.36 5.96 9.27
C TYR A 356 -23.80 6.46 9.45
N GLU A 357 -24.01 7.76 9.62
CA GLU A 357 -25.35 8.31 9.79
C GLU A 357 -26.13 8.41 8.47
N SER A 358 -25.43 8.61 7.33
CA SER A 358 -26.05 8.66 6.00
C SER A 358 -26.23 7.28 5.33
N ALA A 359 -25.70 6.22 5.95
CA ALA A 359 -25.91 4.84 5.53
C ALA A 359 -27.40 4.45 5.50
N THR A 360 -27.78 3.67 4.50
CA THR A 360 -29.09 3.03 4.39
C THR A 360 -29.13 1.74 5.19
N ALA A 361 -30.27 1.03 5.18
CA ALA A 361 -30.38 -0.29 5.80
C ALA A 361 -29.64 -1.40 5.03
N ASN A 362 -29.10 -1.09 3.84
CA ASN A 362 -28.43 -2.05 2.96
C ASN A 362 -26.95 -1.72 2.71
N ASP A 363 -26.44 -0.59 3.20
CA ASP A 363 -25.03 -0.24 3.12
C ASP A 363 -24.26 -0.96 4.23
N ARG A 364 -23.19 -1.66 3.86
CA ARG A 364 -22.28 -2.37 4.77
C ARG A 364 -20.86 -1.87 4.61
N PHE A 365 -20.22 -1.55 5.72
CA PHE A 365 -18.81 -1.22 5.75
C PHE A 365 -17.98 -2.47 6.02
N ILE A 366 -16.92 -2.66 5.25
CA ILE A 366 -15.91 -3.69 5.47
C ILE A 366 -14.56 -3.01 5.73
N GLY A 367 -13.66 -3.68 6.44
CA GLY A 367 -12.26 -3.24 6.43
C GLY A 367 -11.58 -3.69 5.14
N SER A 368 -10.58 -2.98 4.66
CA SER A 368 -9.84 -3.35 3.44
C SER A 368 -8.42 -2.77 3.40
N LEU A 369 -7.71 -3.09 2.31
CA LEU A 369 -6.39 -2.60 1.89
C LEU A 369 -5.34 -2.55 3.01
N SER A 370 -4.37 -3.44 2.91
CA SER A 370 -4.27 -4.61 3.79
C SER A 370 -3.87 -4.42 5.25
N GLY A 371 -4.38 -3.43 5.98
CA GLY A 371 -4.27 -3.35 7.43
C GLY A 371 -5.02 -2.15 8.01
N PRO A 372 -4.44 -1.38 8.95
CA PRO A 372 -5.05 -0.14 9.45
C PRO A 372 -4.89 1.03 8.46
N GLY A 373 -5.05 0.74 7.17
CA GLY A 373 -4.59 1.49 6.02
C GLY A 373 -3.75 0.63 5.08
N TYR A 374 -3.44 1.16 3.89
CA TYR A 374 -2.95 0.38 2.75
C TYR A 374 -1.45 0.04 2.79
N PHE A 375 -1.15 -1.24 2.65
CA PHE A 375 0.20 -1.78 2.41
C PHE A 375 0.13 -3.16 1.73
N TYR A 376 1.27 -3.68 1.25
CA TYR A 376 1.39 -5.03 0.69
C TYR A 376 1.95 -6.05 1.68
N PRO A 377 1.14 -6.99 2.18
CA PRO A 377 1.55 -7.89 3.25
C PRO A 377 2.70 -8.83 2.88
N LYS A 378 2.87 -9.24 1.62
CA LYS A 378 3.95 -10.13 1.16
C LYS A 378 5.34 -9.52 1.38
N VAL A 379 5.45 -8.19 1.26
CA VAL A 379 6.70 -7.42 1.39
C VAL A 379 6.72 -6.51 2.62
N PHE A 380 5.64 -6.48 3.40
CA PHE A 380 5.61 -5.72 4.64
C PHE A 380 6.66 -6.24 5.62
N ALA A 381 7.35 -5.32 6.31
CA ALA A 381 8.36 -5.64 7.32
C ALA A 381 7.90 -6.83 8.21
N PRO A 382 8.50 -8.03 8.09
CA PRO A 382 7.91 -9.26 8.63
C PRO A 382 7.73 -9.27 10.15
N ASP A 383 8.65 -8.62 10.87
CA ASP A 383 8.60 -8.46 12.33
C ASP A 383 7.51 -7.48 12.79
N LYS A 384 7.01 -6.63 11.89
CA LYS A 384 6.01 -5.60 12.18
C LYS A 384 4.59 -5.97 11.74
N LEU A 385 4.43 -6.90 10.78
CA LEU A 385 3.13 -7.25 10.18
C LEU A 385 2.08 -7.64 11.23
N ALA A 386 2.43 -8.53 12.17
CA ALA A 386 1.51 -8.95 13.23
C ALA A 386 1.00 -7.77 14.06
N GLY A 387 1.88 -6.81 14.38
CA GLY A 387 1.51 -5.59 15.12
C GLY A 387 0.60 -4.66 14.34
N ALA A 388 0.78 -4.55 13.01
CA ALA A 388 -0.14 -3.79 12.15
C ALA A 388 -1.54 -4.42 12.14
N LEU A 389 -1.63 -5.74 11.97
CA LEU A 389 -2.91 -6.45 11.93
C LEU A 389 -3.64 -6.47 13.28
N GLN A 390 -2.91 -6.47 14.40
CA GLN A 390 -3.51 -6.30 15.73
C GLN A 390 -4.16 -4.93 15.90
N ARG A 391 -3.52 -3.86 15.39
CA ARG A 391 -4.12 -2.51 15.36
C ARG A 391 -5.38 -2.52 14.50
N GLU A 392 -5.32 -3.17 13.35
CA GLU A 392 -6.46 -3.27 12.46
C GLU A 392 -7.64 -3.98 13.12
N ASN A 393 -7.41 -5.13 13.76
CA ASN A 393 -8.45 -5.83 14.52
C ASN A 393 -9.12 -4.96 15.60
N GLU A 394 -8.37 -4.05 16.22
CA GLU A 394 -8.96 -3.09 17.18
C GLU A 394 -9.74 -1.96 16.49
N LEU A 395 -9.31 -1.50 15.31
CA LEU A 395 -10.10 -0.56 14.49
C LEU A 395 -11.40 -1.20 14.03
N MET A 396 -11.35 -2.41 13.46
CA MET A 396 -12.54 -3.18 13.07
C MET A 396 -13.53 -3.31 14.23
N LYS A 397 -13.06 -3.59 15.46
CA LYS A 397 -13.92 -3.64 16.65
C LYS A 397 -14.60 -2.32 16.95
N LYS A 398 -13.82 -1.23 16.94
CA LYS A 398 -14.32 0.12 17.23
C LYS A 398 -15.30 0.60 16.17
N MET A 399 -15.07 0.21 14.92
CA MET A 399 -15.85 0.61 13.75
C MET A 399 -16.97 -0.38 13.40
N ASP A 400 -17.07 -1.51 14.11
CA ASP A 400 -18.05 -2.57 13.81
C ASP A 400 -17.89 -3.19 12.41
N LEU A 401 -16.67 -3.31 11.89
CA LEU A 401 -16.34 -3.95 10.62
C LEU A 401 -16.16 -5.46 10.83
N ARG A 402 -16.85 -6.31 10.05
CA ARG A 402 -16.88 -7.77 10.27
C ARG A 402 -16.22 -8.60 9.18
N VAL A 403 -15.92 -7.98 8.05
CA VAL A 403 -15.27 -8.59 6.89
C VAL A 403 -14.04 -7.75 6.58
N PHE A 404 -12.97 -8.39 6.13
CA PHE A 404 -11.70 -7.71 5.85
C PHE A 404 -11.17 -8.07 4.46
N GLY A 405 -10.89 -7.07 3.62
CA GLY A 405 -10.25 -7.19 2.31
C GLY A 405 -8.73 -7.16 2.41
N ILE A 406 -8.06 -7.94 1.56
CA ILE A 406 -6.61 -8.05 1.47
C ILE A 406 -6.21 -7.90 0.00
N MET A 407 -5.23 -7.05 -0.23
CA MET A 407 -4.69 -6.73 -1.54
C MET A 407 -3.16 -6.71 -1.51
N ASP A 408 -2.54 -7.27 -2.54
CA ASP A 408 -1.09 -7.28 -2.68
C ASP A 408 -0.67 -7.31 -4.15
N PHE A 409 -0.06 -6.21 -4.63
CA PHE A 409 0.55 -6.13 -5.96
C PHE A 409 2.08 -6.08 -5.92
N SER A 410 2.72 -6.55 -4.84
CA SER A 410 4.19 -6.47 -4.74
C SER A 410 4.96 -7.30 -5.79
N GLU A 411 4.27 -8.20 -6.48
CA GLU A 411 4.80 -9.00 -7.60
C GLU A 411 4.07 -8.68 -8.92
N GLY A 412 3.83 -7.40 -9.20
CA GLY A 412 3.31 -6.93 -10.50
C GLY A 412 2.30 -5.79 -10.38
N ASP A 413 1.24 -5.83 -11.16
CA ASP A 413 0.11 -4.90 -11.14
C ASP A 413 -1.21 -5.63 -11.44
N GLU A 414 -2.30 -4.86 -11.62
CA GLU A 414 -3.64 -5.38 -11.90
C GLU A 414 -3.77 -6.17 -13.21
N PHE A 415 -2.84 -5.98 -14.15
CA PHE A 415 -2.82 -6.62 -15.47
C PHE A 415 -1.81 -7.77 -15.54
N VAL A 416 -0.65 -7.62 -14.90
CA VAL A 416 0.46 -8.56 -14.96
C VAL A 416 1.06 -8.71 -13.57
N GLY A 417 0.92 -9.88 -12.97
CA GLY A 417 1.52 -10.14 -11.66
C GLY A 417 0.86 -11.27 -10.91
N ASN A 418 1.15 -11.33 -9.61
CA ASN A 418 0.58 -12.32 -8.71
C ASN A 418 -0.01 -11.69 -7.45
N ILE A 419 -1.34 -11.77 -7.35
CA ILE A 419 -2.14 -11.29 -6.22
C ILE A 419 -2.58 -12.40 -5.26
N ASP A 420 -2.11 -13.63 -5.49
CA ASP A 420 -2.33 -14.72 -4.55
C ASP A 420 -1.45 -14.54 -3.31
N LEU A 421 -1.97 -14.97 -2.16
CA LEU A 421 -1.26 -14.87 -0.88
C LEU A 421 -0.61 -16.22 -0.53
N PRO A 422 0.65 -16.22 -0.09
CA PRO A 422 1.27 -17.44 0.44
C PRO A 422 0.65 -17.79 1.79
N GLN A 423 0.72 -19.07 2.15
CA GLN A 423 0.14 -19.57 3.39
C GLN A 423 0.65 -18.82 4.63
N SER A 424 1.94 -18.46 4.66
CA SER A 424 2.56 -17.72 5.75
C SER A 424 1.90 -16.37 6.01
N ILE A 425 1.47 -15.66 4.97
CA ILE A 425 0.76 -14.38 5.11
C ILE A 425 -0.65 -14.64 5.60
N VAL A 426 -1.36 -15.59 4.99
CA VAL A 426 -2.72 -15.96 5.43
C VAL A 426 -2.74 -16.36 6.91
N ASP A 427 -1.76 -17.12 7.37
CA ASP A 427 -1.62 -17.52 8.78
C ASP A 427 -1.59 -16.31 9.72
N VAL A 428 -0.88 -15.24 9.35
CA VAL A 428 -0.76 -14.02 10.16
C VAL A 428 -2.08 -13.26 10.24
N TYR A 429 -2.86 -13.19 9.15
CA TYR A 429 -4.21 -12.58 9.16
C TYR A 429 -5.18 -13.35 10.06
N TYR A 430 -5.25 -14.68 9.93
CA TYR A 430 -6.14 -15.50 10.76
C TYR A 430 -5.81 -15.38 12.26
N ALA A 431 -4.52 -15.27 12.59
CA ALA A 431 -4.04 -15.15 13.97
C ALA A 431 -4.29 -13.77 14.59
N ASN A 432 -4.13 -12.70 13.82
CA ASN A 432 -4.10 -11.33 14.35
C ASN A 432 -5.39 -10.52 14.14
N ILE A 433 -6.31 -10.99 13.27
CA ILE A 433 -7.63 -10.38 13.07
C ILE A 433 -8.74 -11.37 13.47
N PRO A 434 -8.86 -11.80 14.73
CA PRO A 434 -9.89 -12.73 15.16
C PRO A 434 -11.32 -12.17 15.10
N TYR A 435 -11.50 -10.85 14.99
CA TYR A 435 -12.82 -10.23 14.92
C TYR A 435 -13.53 -10.43 13.58
N ALA A 436 -12.78 -10.67 12.50
CA ALA A 436 -13.31 -10.87 11.17
C ALA A 436 -14.04 -12.23 11.04
N LEU A 437 -15.27 -12.20 10.52
CA LEU A 437 -16.04 -13.37 10.12
C LEU A 437 -15.38 -14.11 8.95
N GLY A 438 -14.68 -13.39 8.09
CA GLY A 438 -13.94 -13.92 6.95
C GLY A 438 -13.13 -12.85 6.26
N PHE A 439 -12.35 -13.27 5.28
CA PHE A 439 -11.43 -12.43 4.53
C PHE A 439 -11.75 -12.49 3.03
N ILE A 440 -11.42 -11.41 2.33
CA ILE A 440 -11.48 -11.33 0.88
C ILE A 440 -10.08 -11.03 0.35
N ASN A 441 -9.66 -11.68 -0.71
CA ASN A 441 -8.35 -11.43 -1.33
C ASN A 441 -8.48 -10.99 -2.81
N GLY A 442 -7.72 -9.97 -3.16
CA GLY A 442 -7.55 -9.47 -4.53
C GLY A 442 -8.14 -8.07 -4.75
N TYR A 443 -7.90 -7.56 -5.95
CA TYR A 443 -8.55 -6.35 -6.50
C TYR A 443 -9.17 -6.71 -7.86
N THR A 444 -8.39 -7.41 -8.68
CA THR A 444 -8.86 -8.20 -9.82
C THR A 444 -8.97 -9.69 -9.45
N ALA A 445 -9.05 -10.58 -10.45
CA ALA A 445 -9.25 -12.01 -10.23
C ALA A 445 -8.06 -12.65 -9.50
N ALA A 446 -8.29 -13.11 -8.28
CA ALA A 446 -7.34 -13.81 -7.42
C ALA A 446 -7.78 -15.27 -7.17
N ASN A 447 -6.88 -16.09 -6.65
CA ASN A 447 -7.06 -17.53 -6.45
C ASN A 447 -6.51 -18.02 -5.11
N THR A 448 -6.71 -17.25 -4.03
CA THR A 448 -6.39 -17.69 -2.67
C THR A 448 -7.67 -18.07 -1.94
N TYR A 449 -7.70 -19.28 -1.40
CA TYR A 449 -8.87 -19.82 -0.72
C TYR A 449 -8.47 -20.57 0.54
N ALA A 450 -9.18 -20.33 1.64
CA ALA A 450 -9.03 -21.10 2.86
C ALA A 450 -10.34 -21.09 3.65
N CYS A 451 -10.51 -22.03 4.57
CA CYS A 451 -11.54 -21.93 5.61
C CYS A 451 -10.99 -22.52 6.90
N ARG A 452 -11.00 -21.74 7.99
CA ARG A 452 -10.49 -22.17 9.29
C ARG A 452 -11.47 -21.79 10.38
N ASN A 453 -11.92 -22.79 11.14
CA ASN A 453 -12.83 -22.59 12.26
C ASN A 453 -14.09 -21.78 11.88
N GLY A 454 -14.67 -22.07 10.72
CA GLY A 454 -15.86 -21.37 10.20
C GLY A 454 -15.60 -19.97 9.66
N ARG A 455 -14.34 -19.56 9.50
CA ARG A 455 -13.95 -18.28 8.90
C ARG A 455 -13.35 -18.53 7.52
N PRO A 456 -14.00 -18.14 6.42
CA PRO A 456 -13.46 -18.33 5.09
C PRO A 456 -12.50 -17.20 4.68
N LEU A 457 -11.59 -17.50 3.77
CA LEU A 457 -10.90 -16.54 2.91
C LEU A 457 -11.33 -16.87 1.49
N LEU A 458 -11.97 -15.90 0.83
CA LEU A 458 -12.44 -15.98 -0.54
C LEU A 458 -11.64 -15.01 -1.41
N SER A 459 -11.37 -15.36 -2.67
CA SER A 459 -10.83 -14.39 -3.62
C SER A 459 -11.91 -13.78 -4.49
N TYR A 460 -11.70 -12.54 -4.95
CA TYR A 460 -12.50 -12.01 -6.06
C TYR A 460 -12.23 -12.85 -7.30
N ASN A 461 -13.30 -13.28 -7.98
CA ASN A 461 -13.18 -13.90 -9.30
C ASN A 461 -13.73 -13.02 -10.43
N TYR A 462 -14.22 -11.83 -10.09
CA TYR A 462 -14.77 -10.90 -11.06
C TYR A 462 -14.56 -9.45 -10.65
N TYR A 463 -14.12 -8.65 -11.62
CA TYR A 463 -13.98 -7.20 -11.53
C TYR A 463 -15.00 -6.55 -12.47
N VAL A 464 -15.84 -5.68 -11.94
CA VAL A 464 -16.86 -4.96 -12.71
C VAL A 464 -16.24 -3.69 -13.28
N ASP A 465 -15.82 -3.77 -14.54
CA ASP A 465 -15.40 -2.61 -15.34
C ASP A 465 -16.59 -1.62 -15.50
N PRO A 466 -16.38 -0.30 -15.27
CA PRO A 466 -17.42 0.72 -15.44
C PRO A 466 -17.90 0.89 -16.90
N GLU A 467 -17.06 0.60 -17.89
CA GLU A 467 -17.37 0.79 -19.31
C GLU A 467 -18.04 -0.44 -19.94
N LYS A 468 -17.87 -1.63 -19.35
CA LYS A 468 -18.44 -2.87 -19.89
C LYS A 468 -19.99 -2.82 -19.90
N PRO A 469 -20.69 -3.27 -20.96
CA PRO A 469 -22.16 -3.26 -20.99
C PRO A 469 -22.79 -4.13 -19.89
N VAL A 470 -23.98 -3.73 -19.43
CA VAL A 470 -24.74 -4.43 -18.37
C VAL A 470 -24.98 -5.89 -18.74
N GLU A 471 -25.39 -6.14 -19.98
CA GLU A 471 -25.72 -7.46 -20.50
C GLU A 471 -24.48 -8.37 -20.53
N GLU A 472 -23.32 -7.82 -20.91
CA GLU A 472 -22.07 -8.60 -20.93
C GLU A 472 -21.61 -8.94 -19.52
N VAL A 473 -21.72 -8.02 -18.56
CA VAL A 473 -21.41 -8.33 -17.16
C VAL A 473 -22.35 -9.42 -16.63
N ALA A 474 -23.62 -9.41 -17.04
CA ALA A 474 -24.57 -10.46 -16.67
C ALA A 474 -24.18 -11.83 -17.27
N GLU A 475 -23.77 -11.88 -18.54
CA GLU A 475 -23.27 -13.11 -19.17
C GLU A 475 -22.01 -13.65 -18.48
N ASP A 476 -21.03 -12.79 -18.16
CA ASP A 476 -19.80 -13.19 -17.47
C ASP A 476 -20.11 -13.85 -16.11
N LEU A 477 -21.06 -13.30 -15.34
CA LEU A 477 -21.47 -13.89 -14.06
C LEU A 477 -22.17 -15.25 -14.24
N ARG A 478 -22.93 -15.45 -15.34
CA ARG A 478 -23.50 -16.76 -15.69
C ARG A 478 -22.45 -17.75 -16.15
N GLU A 479 -21.45 -17.31 -16.89
CA GLU A 479 -20.30 -18.13 -17.28
C GLU A 479 -19.51 -18.58 -16.05
N LEU A 480 -19.19 -17.66 -15.13
CA LEU A 480 -18.52 -17.99 -13.86
C LEU A 480 -19.31 -19.01 -13.03
N ALA A 481 -20.64 -18.87 -12.97
CA ALA A 481 -21.50 -19.84 -12.30
C ALA A 481 -21.52 -21.23 -12.98
N THR A 482 -21.33 -21.26 -14.30
CA THR A 482 -21.23 -22.49 -15.10
C THR A 482 -19.87 -23.18 -14.89
N LEU A 483 -18.79 -22.41 -14.88
CA LEU A 483 -17.43 -22.89 -14.61
C LEU A 483 -17.26 -23.45 -13.19
N ASN A 484 -18.08 -22.97 -12.25
CA ASN A 484 -18.09 -23.41 -10.85
C ASN A 484 -19.40 -24.15 -10.52
N PRO A 485 -19.64 -25.39 -11.00
CA PRO A 485 -20.95 -26.06 -10.90
C PRO A 485 -21.31 -26.54 -9.48
N GLN A 486 -20.36 -26.62 -8.55
CA GLN A 486 -20.64 -26.99 -7.16
C GLN A 486 -21.48 -25.90 -6.48
N ARG A 487 -22.47 -26.32 -5.69
CA ARG A 487 -23.41 -25.41 -5.02
C ARG A 487 -23.46 -25.70 -3.51
N PRO A 488 -23.62 -24.66 -2.66
CA PRO A 488 -23.67 -23.24 -3.02
C PRO A 488 -22.32 -22.72 -3.54
N TYR A 489 -22.37 -21.75 -4.44
CA TYR A 489 -21.19 -21.03 -4.92
C TYR A 489 -21.16 -19.65 -4.25
N PHE A 490 -20.02 -19.26 -3.68
CA PHE A 490 -19.86 -18.00 -2.96
C PHE A 490 -18.89 -17.11 -3.72
N LEU A 491 -19.37 -15.97 -4.19
CA LEU A 491 -18.59 -15.09 -5.06
C LEU A 491 -18.64 -13.65 -4.53
N PRO A 492 -17.56 -13.15 -3.89
CA PRO A 492 -17.37 -11.72 -3.74
C PRO A 492 -17.10 -11.12 -5.13
N VAL A 493 -17.75 -10.02 -5.45
CA VAL A 493 -17.60 -9.31 -6.73
C VAL A 493 -17.00 -7.94 -6.44
N HIS A 494 -15.86 -7.67 -7.08
CA HIS A 494 -15.18 -6.39 -6.97
C HIS A 494 -15.85 -5.38 -7.90
N VAL A 495 -16.31 -4.26 -7.35
CA VAL A 495 -16.98 -3.21 -8.10
C VAL A 495 -16.11 -1.96 -8.08
N ARG A 496 -15.66 -1.50 -9.26
CA ARG A 496 -14.91 -0.24 -9.39
C ARG A 496 -15.76 0.93 -8.88
N GLU A 497 -15.18 1.85 -8.12
CA GLU A 497 -15.80 2.95 -7.37
C GLU A 497 -16.68 3.89 -8.18
N THR A 498 -16.50 3.93 -9.49
CA THR A 498 -17.27 4.73 -10.44
C THR A 498 -18.57 4.06 -10.89
N ASN A 499 -18.80 2.79 -10.52
CA ASN A 499 -20.04 2.07 -10.80
C ASN A 499 -21.15 2.41 -9.82
N THR A 500 -22.29 2.88 -10.32
CA THR A 500 -23.45 3.14 -9.45
C THR A 500 -24.12 1.85 -8.98
N VAL A 501 -24.63 1.85 -7.74
CA VAL A 501 -25.46 0.76 -7.20
C VAL A 501 -26.65 0.45 -8.12
N ARG A 502 -27.23 1.46 -8.80
CA ARG A 502 -28.29 1.26 -9.78
C ARG A 502 -27.86 0.37 -10.95
N ARG A 503 -26.67 0.61 -11.52
CA ARG A 503 -26.11 -0.23 -12.60
C ARG A 503 -25.94 -1.67 -12.11
N ILE A 504 -25.40 -1.86 -10.92
CA ILE A 504 -25.22 -3.20 -10.33
C ILE A 504 -26.56 -3.90 -10.12
N LYS A 505 -27.58 -3.21 -9.60
CA LYS A 505 -28.93 -3.76 -9.50
C LYS A 505 -29.47 -4.17 -10.88
N THR A 506 -29.30 -3.35 -11.91
CA THR A 506 -29.77 -3.68 -13.27
C THR A 506 -29.10 -4.92 -13.83
N ILE A 507 -27.78 -5.09 -13.64
CA ILE A 507 -27.06 -6.33 -13.98
C ILE A 507 -27.71 -7.52 -13.26
N MET A 508 -27.97 -7.34 -11.97
CA MET A 508 -28.45 -8.41 -11.12
C MET A 508 -29.88 -8.86 -11.43
N ASP A 509 -30.74 -7.93 -11.84
CA ASP A 509 -32.10 -8.23 -12.29
C ASP A 509 -32.11 -9.13 -13.55
N GLN A 510 -30.98 -9.25 -14.28
CA GLN A 510 -30.86 -10.10 -15.46
C GLN A 510 -30.43 -11.55 -15.16
N LEU A 511 -29.79 -11.85 -14.03
CA LEU A 511 -29.12 -13.15 -13.83
C LEU A 511 -30.07 -14.35 -13.67
N GLY A 512 -31.25 -14.14 -13.09
CA GLY A 512 -32.25 -15.19 -12.84
C GLY A 512 -32.26 -15.75 -11.41
N PRO A 513 -33.20 -16.66 -11.08
CA PRO A 513 -33.53 -17.04 -9.70
C PRO A 513 -32.48 -17.92 -8.99
N GLU A 514 -31.48 -18.44 -9.70
CA GLU A 514 -30.38 -19.21 -9.12
C GLU A 514 -29.32 -18.33 -8.45
N PHE A 515 -29.31 -17.03 -8.75
CA PHE A 515 -28.43 -16.04 -8.15
C PHE A 515 -29.12 -15.31 -7.01
N GLN A 516 -28.35 -14.97 -5.98
CA GLN A 516 -28.84 -14.19 -4.86
C GLN A 516 -27.76 -13.25 -4.35
N ILE A 517 -28.06 -11.94 -4.37
CA ILE A 517 -27.22 -10.95 -3.68
C ILE A 517 -27.46 -11.09 -2.18
N VAL A 518 -26.37 -11.11 -1.42
CA VAL A 518 -26.37 -11.14 0.04
C VAL A 518 -25.39 -10.12 0.60
N PRO A 519 -25.58 -9.66 1.85
CA PRO A 519 -24.58 -8.87 2.53
C PRO A 519 -23.23 -9.60 2.63
N PRO A 520 -22.08 -8.89 2.62
CA PRO A 520 -20.75 -9.50 2.77
C PRO A 520 -20.64 -10.40 4.01
N GLU A 521 -21.21 -10.01 5.14
CA GLU A 521 -21.18 -10.80 6.39
C GLU A 521 -21.92 -12.13 6.24
N GLU A 522 -23.09 -12.11 5.57
CA GLU A 522 -23.86 -13.33 5.35
C GLU A 522 -23.15 -14.26 4.35
N LEU A 523 -22.50 -13.70 3.33
CA LEU A 523 -21.64 -14.47 2.43
C LEU A 523 -20.55 -15.21 3.21
N MET A 524 -19.84 -14.52 4.12
CA MET A 524 -18.78 -15.12 4.93
C MET A 524 -19.30 -16.19 5.88
N ILE A 525 -20.45 -15.96 6.53
CA ILE A 525 -21.06 -16.96 7.41
C ILE A 525 -21.42 -18.22 6.63
N MET A 526 -22.12 -18.08 5.50
CA MET A 526 -22.52 -19.25 4.70
C MET A 526 -21.32 -20.02 4.14
N ALA A 527 -20.31 -19.30 3.63
CA ALA A 527 -19.09 -19.93 3.11
C ALA A 527 -18.25 -20.59 4.22
N GLY A 528 -18.28 -20.05 5.44
CA GLY A 528 -17.67 -20.65 6.61
C GLY A 528 -18.36 -21.92 7.10
N GLU A 529 -19.70 -21.94 7.09
CA GLU A 529 -20.52 -23.08 7.52
C GLU A 529 -20.53 -24.22 6.49
N LYS A 530 -20.59 -23.90 5.20
CA LYS A 530 -20.64 -24.89 4.11
C LYS A 530 -19.61 -24.56 3.02
N PRO A 531 -18.31 -24.68 3.30
CA PRO A 531 -17.28 -24.35 2.32
C PRO A 531 -17.35 -25.27 1.10
N THR A 532 -17.36 -24.69 -0.08
CA THR A 532 -17.30 -25.39 -1.39
C THR A 532 -16.03 -25.10 -2.18
N MET A 533 -15.24 -24.13 -1.72
CA MET A 533 -13.91 -23.79 -2.23
C MET A 533 -12.86 -24.83 -1.85
N ILE A 534 -11.92 -25.07 -2.76
CA ILE A 534 -10.75 -25.91 -2.52
C ILE A 534 -9.65 -25.02 -1.93
N THR A 535 -9.10 -25.41 -0.77
CA THR A 535 -8.01 -24.64 -0.15
C THR A 535 -6.83 -24.51 -1.11
N ARG A 536 -6.40 -23.28 -1.33
CA ARG A 536 -5.31 -22.92 -2.24
C ARG A 536 -4.58 -21.68 -1.69
N PHE A 537 -3.26 -21.75 -1.73
CA PHE A 537 -2.37 -20.63 -1.44
C PHE A 537 -1.43 -20.41 -2.62
N LEU A 538 -0.78 -19.25 -2.67
CA LEU A 538 0.38 -19.05 -3.52
C LEU A 538 1.50 -20.00 -3.10
N ASP A 539 1.98 -20.82 -4.04
CA ASP A 539 3.21 -21.62 -3.89
C ASP A 539 4.42 -20.68 -4.10
N HIS A 540 4.67 -19.81 -3.13
CA HIS A 540 5.67 -18.75 -3.26
C HIS A 540 7.08 -19.31 -3.06
N HIS A 541 7.87 -19.23 -4.12
CA HIS A 541 9.26 -19.63 -4.15
C HIS A 541 10.12 -18.56 -4.85
N PRO A 542 11.35 -18.29 -4.37
CA PRO A 542 12.22 -17.31 -5.01
C PRO A 542 12.50 -17.64 -6.49
N ASP A 543 12.47 -16.62 -7.35
CA ASP A 543 12.85 -16.76 -8.75
C ASP A 543 14.37 -16.63 -8.94
N PHE A 544 15.03 -17.77 -9.16
CA PHE A 544 16.46 -17.87 -9.44
C PHE A 544 16.85 -17.48 -10.87
N SER A 545 15.89 -17.16 -11.74
CA SER A 545 16.15 -16.80 -13.14
C SER A 545 17.15 -15.66 -13.27
N GLY A 546 17.97 -15.73 -14.32
CA GLY A 546 18.92 -14.67 -14.69
C GLY A 546 20.29 -15.18 -15.10
N HIS A 547 21.12 -14.22 -15.52
CA HIS A 547 22.53 -14.43 -15.78
C HIS A 547 23.33 -14.05 -14.53
N TRP A 548 24.17 -14.98 -14.06
CA TRP A 548 24.86 -14.89 -12.78
C TRP A 548 26.36 -15.03 -12.97
N GLN A 549 27.10 -13.99 -12.61
CA GLN A 549 28.55 -13.98 -12.70
C GLN A 549 29.19 -14.20 -11.32
N LEU A 550 30.14 -15.13 -11.22
CA LEU A 550 30.81 -15.44 -9.96
C LEU A 550 31.62 -14.23 -9.45
N ASN A 551 31.51 -13.93 -8.16
CA ASN A 551 32.42 -13.06 -7.43
C ASN A 551 33.49 -13.90 -6.71
N PRO A 552 34.70 -14.07 -7.29
CA PRO A 552 35.72 -14.94 -6.73
C PRO A 552 36.24 -14.44 -5.37
N LYS A 553 36.22 -13.12 -5.11
CA LYS A 553 36.72 -12.54 -3.86
C LYS A 553 35.84 -12.84 -2.64
N GLN A 554 34.54 -13.03 -2.85
CA GLN A 554 33.55 -13.33 -1.80
C GLN A 554 33.23 -14.83 -1.71
N SER A 555 33.69 -15.61 -2.69
CA SER A 555 33.55 -17.05 -2.75
C SER A 555 34.66 -17.75 -1.98
N LYS A 556 34.43 -19.01 -1.60
CA LYS A 556 35.38 -19.83 -0.82
C LYS A 556 35.54 -21.19 -1.48
N ASN A 557 36.80 -21.65 -1.57
CA ASN A 557 37.21 -22.91 -2.20
C ASN A 557 36.82 -23.01 -3.69
N THR A 558 36.90 -21.88 -4.39
CA THR A 558 36.74 -21.81 -5.85
C THR A 558 38.06 -22.08 -6.56
N TYR A 559 38.03 -22.78 -7.69
CA TYR A 559 39.19 -22.93 -8.58
C TYR A 559 39.53 -21.60 -9.27
N TRP A 560 40.72 -21.48 -9.87
CA TRP A 560 41.13 -20.31 -10.67
C TRP A 560 40.46 -20.23 -12.06
N ILE A 561 39.21 -20.68 -12.17
CA ILE A 561 38.43 -20.80 -13.40
C ILE A 561 37.20 -19.89 -13.25
N ASP A 562 36.83 -19.18 -14.31
CA ASP A 562 35.64 -18.31 -14.30
C ASP A 562 34.37 -19.15 -14.49
N TYR A 563 33.35 -18.85 -13.69
CA TYR A 563 32.05 -19.51 -13.70
C TYR A 563 30.90 -18.52 -13.91
N GLU A 564 30.05 -18.85 -14.86
CA GLU A 564 28.77 -18.16 -15.11
C GLU A 564 27.63 -19.18 -15.04
N LEU A 565 26.49 -18.74 -14.52
CA LEU A 565 25.24 -19.51 -14.55
C LEU A 565 24.19 -18.74 -15.34
N ASP A 566 23.56 -19.41 -16.29
CA ASP A 566 22.29 -18.99 -16.87
C ASP A 566 21.20 -19.86 -16.26
N ILE A 567 20.29 -19.26 -15.50
CA ILE A 567 19.16 -19.97 -14.88
C ILE A 567 17.86 -19.51 -15.55
N ASP A 568 17.04 -20.47 -15.98
CA ASP A 568 15.64 -20.28 -16.38
C ASP A 568 14.77 -21.10 -15.41
N HIS A 569 14.11 -20.42 -14.49
CA HIS A 569 13.28 -20.99 -13.44
C HIS A 569 11.83 -20.59 -13.66
N ARG A 570 10.97 -21.57 -13.95
CA ARG A 570 9.54 -21.36 -14.21
C ARG A 570 8.74 -22.36 -13.41
N ASP A 571 8.05 -21.90 -12.38
CA ASP A 571 7.27 -22.75 -11.49
C ASP A 571 8.11 -23.92 -10.95
N LYS A 572 7.82 -25.16 -11.35
CA LYS A 572 8.60 -26.34 -10.93
C LYS A 572 9.74 -26.70 -11.88
N ILE A 573 9.90 -26.00 -12.99
CA ILE A 573 10.96 -26.26 -13.97
C ILE A 573 12.18 -25.41 -13.63
N PHE A 574 13.27 -26.05 -13.24
CA PHE A 574 14.55 -25.39 -12.95
C PHE A 574 15.59 -25.81 -13.99
N SER A 575 15.86 -24.94 -14.95
CA SER A 575 16.92 -25.13 -15.95
C SER A 575 18.13 -24.31 -15.57
N ILE A 576 19.29 -24.95 -15.48
CA ILE A 576 20.56 -24.29 -15.19
C ILE A 576 21.59 -24.67 -16.23
N THR A 577 22.21 -23.65 -16.80
CA THR A 577 23.37 -23.78 -17.67
C THR A 577 24.58 -23.21 -16.95
N THR A 578 25.61 -24.02 -16.81
CA THR A 578 26.89 -23.60 -16.24
C THR A 578 27.90 -23.44 -17.36
N THR A 579 28.56 -22.29 -17.40
CA THR A 579 29.65 -22.00 -18.34
C THR A 579 30.94 -21.88 -17.54
N ALA A 580 31.91 -22.73 -17.85
CA ALA A 580 33.26 -22.73 -17.27
C ALA A 580 34.26 -22.20 -18.30
N ARG A 581 35.01 -21.14 -17.97
CA ARG A 581 36.06 -20.61 -18.84
C ARG A 581 37.42 -20.77 -18.20
N TYR A 582 38.31 -21.47 -18.89
CA TYR A 582 39.70 -21.65 -18.49
C TYR A 582 40.64 -21.08 -19.54
N SER A 583 41.52 -20.19 -19.11
CA SER A 583 42.56 -19.59 -19.95
C SER A 583 43.92 -19.86 -19.33
N LEU A 584 44.78 -20.64 -20.00
CA LEU A 584 46.19 -20.78 -19.63
C LEU A 584 47.08 -20.57 -20.86
N TYR A 585 47.96 -19.56 -20.78
CA TYR A 585 48.91 -19.16 -21.82
C TYR A 585 48.28 -18.78 -23.18
N VAL A 586 48.10 -19.74 -24.10
CA VAL A 586 47.61 -19.53 -25.49
C VAL A 586 46.36 -20.36 -25.82
N HIS A 587 45.81 -21.10 -24.85
CA HIS A 587 44.60 -21.90 -25.06
C HIS A 587 43.45 -21.37 -24.20
N HIS A 588 42.37 -20.97 -24.87
CA HIS A 588 41.08 -20.67 -24.27
C HIS A 588 40.18 -21.89 -24.45
N ARG A 589 39.68 -22.46 -23.35
CA ARG A 589 38.69 -23.54 -23.37
C ARG A 589 37.44 -23.08 -22.65
N GLU A 590 36.30 -23.25 -23.31
CA GLU A 590 34.97 -23.06 -22.73
C GLU A 590 34.28 -24.42 -22.66
N LEU A 591 33.70 -24.71 -21.50
CA LEU A 591 32.82 -25.87 -21.31
C LEU A 591 31.45 -25.35 -20.86
N LYS A 592 30.41 -25.71 -21.61
CA LYS A 592 29.02 -25.35 -21.31
C LYS A 592 28.21 -26.60 -21.08
N THR A 593 27.57 -26.70 -19.91
CA THR A 593 26.71 -27.84 -19.53
C THR A 593 25.37 -27.34 -19.07
N ALA A 594 24.28 -27.96 -19.52
CA ALA A 594 22.92 -27.61 -19.11
C ALA A 594 22.21 -28.82 -18.50
N LYS A 595 21.33 -28.57 -17.54
CA LYS A 595 20.38 -29.54 -17.02
C LYS A 595 19.05 -28.87 -16.70
N THR A 596 17.97 -29.62 -16.89
CA THR A 596 16.62 -29.22 -16.51
C THR A 596 16.10 -30.20 -15.46
N LEU A 597 15.62 -29.67 -14.35
CA LEU A 597 15.08 -30.41 -13.21
C LEU A 597 13.60 -30.04 -13.04
N VAL A 598 12.81 -31.01 -12.62
CA VAL A 598 11.46 -30.75 -12.07
C VAL A 598 11.60 -30.77 -10.55
N ILE A 599 11.25 -29.68 -9.88
CA ILE A 599 11.33 -29.56 -8.42
C ILE A 599 10.28 -30.48 -7.78
N GLY A 600 10.71 -31.32 -6.84
CA GLY A 600 9.92 -32.43 -6.30
C GLY A 600 9.78 -33.62 -7.27
N GLY A 601 10.45 -33.58 -8.42
CA GLY A 601 10.46 -34.63 -9.43
C GLY A 601 11.61 -35.64 -9.27
N PRO A 602 11.70 -36.65 -10.15
CA PRO A 602 12.74 -37.68 -10.09
C PRO A 602 14.13 -37.13 -10.44
N ALA A 603 15.19 -37.82 -9.99
CA ALA A 603 16.56 -37.43 -10.29
C ALA A 603 16.91 -37.60 -11.78
N VAL A 604 17.40 -36.53 -12.40
CA VAL A 604 17.80 -36.43 -13.81
C VAL A 604 19.30 -36.69 -13.94
N GLY A 605 19.68 -37.50 -14.92
CA GLY A 605 21.09 -37.73 -15.26
C GLY A 605 21.67 -36.53 -16.02
N SER A 606 22.87 -36.10 -15.67
CA SER A 606 23.55 -34.99 -16.37
C SER A 606 25.05 -35.26 -16.49
N LEU A 607 25.64 -34.86 -17.62
CA LEU A 607 27.09 -34.90 -17.85
C LEU A 607 27.85 -33.77 -17.13
N GLU A 608 27.32 -33.20 -16.04
CA GLU A 608 27.95 -32.09 -15.33
C GLU A 608 29.39 -32.43 -14.91
N GLU A 609 30.33 -31.99 -15.73
CA GLU A 609 31.71 -31.70 -15.39
C GLU A 609 32.48 -32.87 -14.76
N LEU A 610 32.78 -33.84 -15.61
CA LEU A 610 33.83 -34.85 -15.45
C LEU A 610 35.14 -34.35 -14.75
N PRO A 611 35.55 -33.05 -14.80
CA PRO A 611 36.69 -32.56 -14.05
C PRO A 611 36.40 -31.73 -12.77
N ARG A 612 35.16 -31.39 -12.39
CA ARG A 612 34.93 -30.46 -11.24
C ARG A 612 34.76 -31.10 -9.85
N ARG A 613 34.41 -32.38 -9.72
CA ARG A 613 33.62 -32.79 -8.54
C ARG A 613 34.34 -33.13 -7.24
N MET A 614 35.57 -32.68 -7.07
CA MET A 614 36.29 -32.96 -5.84
C MET A 614 37.26 -31.88 -5.40
N GLU A 615 37.37 -30.77 -6.14
CA GLU A 615 38.41 -29.74 -5.98
C GLU A 615 39.83 -30.35 -6.02
N PHE A 616 40.33 -30.75 -4.85
CA PHE A 616 41.66 -31.33 -4.62
C PHE A 616 41.65 -32.85 -4.39
N LEU A 617 40.48 -33.51 -4.34
CA LEU A 617 40.45 -34.97 -4.26
C LEU A 617 40.51 -35.56 -5.68
N ALA A 618 41.47 -36.45 -5.93
CA ALA A 618 41.68 -37.06 -7.24
C ALA A 618 40.69 -38.22 -7.47
N ALA A 619 39.47 -37.90 -7.89
CA ALA A 619 38.47 -38.89 -8.33
C ALA A 619 37.63 -38.34 -9.49
N GLN A 620 37.24 -39.22 -10.42
CA GLN A 620 36.40 -38.88 -11.58
C GLN A 620 35.04 -39.59 -11.47
N THR A 621 34.02 -39.09 -12.15
CA THR A 621 32.69 -39.75 -12.22
C THR A 621 32.10 -39.55 -13.61
N ASP A 622 31.53 -40.61 -14.17
CA ASP A 622 30.82 -40.62 -15.47
C ASP A 622 29.30 -40.63 -15.30
N SER A 623 28.80 -40.74 -14.07
CA SER A 623 27.38 -40.77 -13.75
C SER A 623 27.06 -39.84 -12.58
N ILE A 624 26.28 -38.81 -12.87
CA ILE A 624 25.70 -37.89 -11.87
C ILE A 624 24.19 -37.86 -12.09
N ARG A 625 23.44 -38.05 -11.01
CA ARG A 625 21.99 -37.88 -11.00
C ARG A 625 21.62 -36.82 -9.98
N THR A 626 20.90 -35.80 -10.41
CA THR A 626 20.51 -34.67 -9.55
C THR A 626 19.00 -34.59 -9.45
N ARG A 627 18.48 -34.39 -8.23
CA ARG A 627 17.09 -33.97 -7.98
C ARG A 627 17.07 -32.62 -7.29
N ALA A 628 15.97 -31.90 -7.44
CA ALA A 628 15.74 -30.60 -6.80
C ALA A 628 14.52 -30.68 -5.88
N GLU A 629 14.65 -30.16 -4.68
CA GLU A 629 13.59 -30.08 -3.67
C GLU A 629 13.67 -28.71 -2.97
N TRP A 630 12.52 -28.16 -2.60
CA TRP A 630 12.49 -27.01 -1.71
C TRP A 630 12.84 -27.44 -0.29
N ASP A 631 13.69 -26.65 0.36
CA ASP A 631 13.86 -26.75 1.81
C ASP A 631 12.54 -26.36 2.51
N PRO A 632 12.26 -26.87 3.73
CA PRO A 632 11.07 -26.48 4.49
C PRO A 632 10.89 -24.97 4.71
N ASP A 633 11.95 -24.17 4.58
CA ASP A 633 11.87 -22.70 4.63
C ASP A 633 11.15 -22.06 3.41
N GLY A 634 10.93 -22.82 2.32
CA GLY A 634 10.30 -22.37 1.08
C GLY A 634 11.15 -21.38 0.25
N LYS A 635 12.34 -21.02 0.72
CA LYS A 635 13.23 -20.00 0.13
C LYS A 635 14.54 -20.58 -0.39
N THR A 636 14.94 -21.74 0.10
CA THR A 636 16.17 -22.42 -0.29
C THR A 636 15.85 -23.55 -1.27
N LEU A 637 16.40 -23.49 -2.48
CA LEU A 637 16.34 -24.61 -3.42
C LEU A 637 17.53 -25.55 -3.17
N VAL A 638 17.25 -26.82 -2.88
CA VAL A 638 18.26 -27.83 -2.57
C VAL A 638 18.39 -28.80 -3.74
N LEU A 639 19.57 -28.79 -4.37
CA LEU A 639 19.94 -29.78 -5.38
C LEU A 639 20.74 -30.89 -4.72
N THR A 640 20.20 -32.11 -4.73
CA THR A 640 20.91 -33.31 -4.25
C THR A 640 21.44 -34.09 -5.43
N SER A 641 22.76 -34.22 -5.51
CA SER A 641 23.45 -35.00 -6.55
C SER A 641 24.06 -36.26 -5.98
N ASP A 642 23.67 -37.39 -6.56
CA ASP A 642 24.23 -38.71 -6.29
C ASP A 642 25.19 -39.09 -7.44
N MET A 643 26.38 -39.60 -7.10
CA MET A 643 27.41 -39.96 -8.08
C MET A 643 28.25 -41.17 -7.64
N MET A 644 28.84 -41.85 -8.61
CA MET A 644 29.75 -42.98 -8.39
C MET A 644 31.18 -42.58 -8.74
N LEU A 645 31.98 -42.31 -7.72
CA LEU A 645 33.36 -41.89 -7.88
C LEU A 645 34.27 -43.06 -8.24
N GLN A 646 35.03 -42.92 -9.32
CA GLN A 646 36.19 -43.74 -9.63
C GLN A 646 37.35 -43.31 -8.75
N THR A 647 37.78 -44.21 -7.88
CA THR A 647 38.86 -44.06 -6.92
C THR A 647 39.95 -45.10 -7.18
N SER A 648 41.09 -45.00 -6.48
CA SER A 648 42.13 -46.03 -6.51
C SER A 648 41.65 -47.43 -6.08
N GLN A 649 40.48 -47.52 -5.43
CA GLN A 649 39.88 -48.76 -4.93
C GLN A 649 38.64 -49.21 -5.74
N GLY A 650 38.46 -48.69 -6.96
CA GLY A 650 37.26 -48.93 -7.76
C GLY A 650 36.22 -47.84 -7.53
N PHE A 651 34.93 -48.20 -7.43
CA PHE A 651 33.84 -47.24 -7.36
C PHE A 651 33.37 -46.98 -5.92
N SER A 652 33.16 -45.71 -5.57
CA SER A 652 32.64 -45.29 -4.26
C SER A 652 31.47 -44.32 -4.42
N PRO A 653 30.32 -44.55 -3.77
CA PRO A 653 29.19 -43.62 -3.84
C PRO A 653 29.50 -42.33 -3.07
N LEU A 654 29.04 -41.20 -3.62
CA LEU A 654 29.06 -39.90 -2.96
C LEU A 654 27.74 -39.17 -3.19
N THR A 655 27.22 -38.54 -2.14
CA THR A 655 26.10 -37.62 -2.22
C THR A 655 26.54 -36.22 -1.82
N THR A 656 26.16 -35.24 -2.62
CA THR A 656 26.40 -33.82 -2.37
C THR A 656 25.10 -33.04 -2.42
N THR A 657 24.98 -32.01 -1.59
CA THR A 657 23.83 -31.10 -1.61
C THR A 657 24.31 -29.68 -1.88
N SER A 658 23.75 -29.04 -2.90
CA SER A 658 23.99 -27.63 -3.23
C SER A 658 22.74 -26.82 -2.85
N ARG A 659 22.89 -25.89 -1.90
CA ARG A 659 21.81 -25.03 -1.39
C ARG A 659 21.88 -23.67 -2.07
N PHE A 660 20.85 -23.32 -2.83
CA PHE A 660 20.70 -22.06 -3.57
C PHE A 660 19.84 -21.10 -2.75
N THR A 661 20.35 -19.89 -2.52
CA THR A 661 19.68 -18.84 -1.73
C THR A 661 19.90 -17.48 -2.39
N LEU A 662 18.85 -16.65 -2.44
CA LEU A 662 18.92 -15.28 -2.95
C LEU A 662 18.98 -14.26 -1.81
N SER A 663 19.66 -13.14 -2.04
CA SER A 663 19.50 -11.94 -1.22
C SER A 663 18.12 -11.33 -1.38
N GLU A 664 17.70 -10.49 -0.43
CA GLU A 664 16.38 -9.85 -0.43
C GLU A 664 16.13 -8.96 -1.65
N ASP A 665 17.18 -8.34 -2.20
CA ASP A 665 17.15 -7.56 -3.44
C ASP A 665 17.21 -8.42 -4.71
N ALA A 666 17.31 -9.76 -4.58
CA ALA A 666 17.53 -10.71 -5.66
C ALA A 666 18.77 -10.44 -6.53
N MET A 667 19.73 -9.64 -6.07
CA MET A 667 20.95 -9.29 -6.81
C MET A 667 22.13 -10.21 -6.52
N THR A 668 22.08 -10.99 -5.43
CA THR A 668 23.14 -11.92 -5.02
C THR A 668 22.59 -13.33 -4.89
N LEU A 669 23.18 -14.27 -5.63
CA LEU A 669 22.90 -15.70 -5.51
C LEU A 669 24.04 -16.37 -4.74
N THR A 670 23.71 -17.00 -3.62
CA THR A 670 24.63 -17.82 -2.83
C THR A 670 24.35 -19.30 -3.04
N VAL A 671 25.35 -20.05 -3.50
CA VAL A 671 25.31 -21.51 -3.62
C VAL A 671 26.30 -22.13 -2.63
N SER A 672 25.78 -22.85 -1.63
CA SER A 672 26.59 -23.53 -0.62
C SER A 672 26.57 -25.04 -0.83
N GLU A 673 27.73 -25.64 -1.03
CA GLU A 673 27.85 -27.09 -1.27
C GLU A 673 28.25 -27.83 0.01
N HIS A 674 27.62 -28.97 0.25
CA HIS A 674 27.94 -29.88 1.34
C HIS A 674 28.13 -31.30 0.81
N ARG A 675 29.05 -32.05 1.42
CA ARG A 675 29.29 -33.48 1.12
C ARG A 675 28.86 -34.30 2.32
N LEU A 676 27.94 -35.24 2.13
CA LEU A 676 27.39 -36.06 3.21
C LEU A 676 28.45 -36.97 3.86
N SER A 677 29.55 -37.27 3.15
CA SER A 677 30.69 -38.02 3.67
C SER A 677 31.58 -37.23 4.64
N ARG A 678 31.42 -35.89 4.74
CA ARG A 678 32.25 -35.03 5.60
C ARG A 678 31.62 -34.91 6.99
N LYS A 679 32.41 -35.16 8.03
CA LYS A 679 31.97 -35.01 9.44
C LYS A 679 31.72 -33.56 9.88
N SER A 680 32.29 -32.58 9.18
CA SER A 680 32.11 -31.15 9.47
C SER A 680 30.79 -30.66 8.89
N PRO A 681 29.99 -29.87 9.64
CA PRO A 681 28.76 -29.28 9.12
C PRO A 681 29.02 -28.08 8.18
N GLN A 682 30.26 -27.59 8.10
CA GLN A 682 30.60 -26.47 7.23
C GLN A 682 30.54 -26.85 5.76
N ALA A 683 30.06 -25.92 4.93
CA ALA A 683 30.06 -26.05 3.48
C ALA A 683 31.48 -26.36 2.96
N THR A 684 31.57 -27.30 2.00
CA THR A 684 32.82 -27.63 1.31
C THR A 684 33.24 -26.52 0.37
N ALA A 685 32.30 -25.87 -0.30
CA ALA A 685 32.50 -24.70 -1.13
C ALA A 685 31.35 -23.71 -0.95
N ARG A 686 31.63 -22.42 -1.16
CA ARG A 686 30.61 -21.37 -1.19
C ARG A 686 30.84 -20.48 -2.39
N TYR A 687 29.89 -20.47 -3.32
CA TYR A 687 29.92 -19.63 -4.51
C TYR A 687 28.97 -18.45 -4.31
N ILE A 688 29.51 -17.24 -4.47
CA ILE A 688 28.73 -16.00 -4.44
C ILE A 688 28.68 -15.46 -5.86
N TYR A 689 27.50 -15.38 -6.44
CA TYR A 689 27.26 -14.81 -7.76
C TYR A 689 26.54 -13.47 -7.65
N ARG A 690 26.82 -12.58 -8.60
CA ARG A 690 26.07 -11.34 -8.80
C ARG A 690 25.24 -11.45 -10.07
N ARG A 691 24.01 -10.94 -10.01
CA ARG A 691 23.15 -10.84 -11.19
C ARG A 691 23.74 -9.83 -12.16
N VAL A 692 23.79 -10.20 -13.43
CA VAL A 692 24.14 -9.29 -14.53
C VAL A 692 22.82 -8.73 -15.06
N LEU A 693 22.68 -7.41 -15.01
CA LEU A 693 21.51 -6.67 -15.49
C LEU A 693 21.61 -6.38 -16.98
#